data_AF-A0A6M3IID5-F1
#
_entry.id   AF-A0A6M3IID5-F1
#
_cell.length_a   1.000
_cell.length_b   1.000
_cell.length_c   1.000
_cell.angle_alpha   90.00
_cell.angle_beta   90.00
_cell.angle_gamma   90.00
#
_symmetry.space_group_name_H-M   'P 1'
#
loop_
_entity.id
_entity.type
_entity.pdbx_description
1 polymer ?
#
loop_
_entity_poly.entity_id
_entity_poly.type
_entity_poly.pdbx_seq_one_letter_code
_entity_poly.pdbx_strand_id
1 'polypeptide(L)'
;MPTLDLQSKPETLHAFSKLNAKCAATVLVLPKTLKPATLALVGESLGADEVAQNDYFVGKAGKLLSKLLSDAGLIRDTIHITNVVKVQPPANKMDRLGELGLSVNDFLPYLKEELTLVNPKAILAVGAHAMHALTGMSEITKWRGSVLNCTLLDNPIPVIPTLHPSYLQRGQMHLYPYVRHDIKTFAQVGFSIYQPPDPYEQTIEPTITQAVDFLSELLSTGTETCFDIETVAKQRITCIGWTNGPNRAICIPFRANVHTNYWSEGEQLMLLDLMRQIFAKPGLVKIGQSMHYDMHFLLPLLGFPREPLFDTRFAHFLIHPDAKHDLGFLTSVYTNMNYHKDEFKDWSQKQFPKDHTLWEYNIKDVIATHRVYRRLKADLQEEGLYDFFTGYVMPFRRVLFEMEHRGLRVDTKLMTEWREFIEQQELPVAQAVLNKMVGFELNPNSSKQVGTYLHQTLKMPVPQTALGNYTVREEVLEALIARYPKHRHILEQILCVRVLKAKELGTYLTAPLSPDGRLKCSFGSTVTGRLSSSSNHLGQGTNLQNIPPHLRQVVIPEPGQVFVEPDLSQAEVRVMAWLMNSPKLKQIFHSGEKIHKIVGGWIYDKHPNKLTPDEYLIAKRTVHGSNYDMGERKFATTIGKPVAEARLIREHYFQIVPELRAYHQYIRDTVERERKLVTPYGRSRIFTGRLDDETFRSAYAQIPQSTVVDTINIGTLALWLIKPPDIHICTQTHDSILISLPEDKVEWFRPYVKTHLETLRRVWINGDWLTIPVDIKKPKLNWYGH
;
A
#
# COMPACT_ATOMS: atom_id res chain seq x y z
N MET A 1 11.71 -42.33 -25.37
CA MET A 1 12.42 -41.80 -26.56
C MET A 1 13.90 -41.72 -26.25
N PRO A 2 14.80 -41.98 -27.21
CA PRO A 2 16.24 -41.85 -27.00
C PRO A 2 16.63 -40.39 -26.72
N THR A 3 17.68 -40.19 -25.92
CA THR A 3 18.28 -38.87 -25.69
C THR A 3 18.94 -38.38 -26.98
N LEU A 4 18.57 -37.18 -27.43
CA LEU A 4 19.19 -36.49 -28.56
C LEU A 4 20.22 -35.49 -28.04
N ASP A 5 21.47 -35.62 -28.46
CA ASP A 5 22.51 -34.62 -28.21
C ASP A 5 22.44 -33.55 -29.32
N LEU A 6 21.83 -32.40 -28.99
CA LEU A 6 21.64 -31.30 -29.93
C LEU A 6 22.90 -30.45 -30.13
N GLN A 7 23.89 -30.51 -29.24
CA GLN A 7 25.16 -29.82 -29.49
C GLN A 7 25.99 -30.55 -30.55
N SER A 8 25.81 -31.87 -30.67
CA SER A 8 26.47 -32.68 -31.69
C SER A 8 25.68 -32.84 -33.00
N LYS A 9 24.33 -32.81 -32.96
CA LYS A 9 23.45 -33.06 -34.13
C LYS A 9 22.15 -32.22 -34.14
N PRO A 10 22.23 -30.87 -34.18
CA PRO A 10 21.05 -30.01 -34.08
C PRO A 10 20.10 -30.10 -35.29
N GLU A 11 20.59 -30.52 -36.46
CA GLU A 11 19.82 -30.74 -37.70
C GLU A 11 18.73 -31.82 -37.62
N THR A 12 18.66 -32.56 -36.50
CA THR A 12 17.60 -33.53 -36.22
C THR A 12 16.22 -32.89 -36.02
N LEU A 13 16.16 -31.59 -35.77
CA LEU A 13 14.93 -30.81 -35.66
C LEU A 13 14.62 -30.07 -36.97
N HIS A 14 13.39 -30.21 -37.48
CA HIS A 14 13.00 -29.64 -38.77
C HIS A 14 13.05 -28.10 -38.76
N ALA A 15 12.58 -27.49 -37.67
CA ALA A 15 12.62 -26.04 -37.48
C ALA A 15 14.02 -25.48 -37.27
N PHE A 16 15.02 -26.31 -36.89
CA PHE A 16 16.37 -25.84 -36.61
C PHE A 16 17.04 -25.23 -37.83
N SER A 17 16.95 -25.88 -38.99
CA SER A 17 17.56 -25.41 -40.24
C SER A 17 17.15 -23.97 -40.60
N LYS A 18 15.85 -23.67 -40.49
CA LYS A 18 15.28 -22.34 -40.74
C LYS A 18 15.71 -21.32 -39.70
N LEU A 19 15.73 -21.71 -38.42
CA LEU A 19 16.16 -20.83 -37.33
C LEU A 19 17.65 -20.49 -37.45
N ASN A 20 18.49 -21.48 -37.71
CA ASN A 20 19.94 -21.32 -37.86
C ASN A 20 20.28 -20.38 -39.03
N ALA A 21 19.59 -20.53 -40.16
CA ALA A 21 19.76 -19.62 -41.30
C ALA A 21 19.44 -18.16 -40.95
N LYS A 22 18.37 -17.91 -40.18
CA LYS A 22 18.01 -16.56 -39.71
C LYS A 22 19.00 -16.00 -38.68
N CYS A 23 19.59 -16.86 -37.85
CA CYS A 23 20.48 -16.47 -36.77
C CYS A 23 21.98 -16.48 -37.16
N ALA A 24 22.31 -16.64 -38.46
CA ALA A 24 23.69 -16.86 -38.92
C ALA A 24 24.72 -15.78 -38.49
N ALA A 25 24.26 -14.56 -38.21
CA ALA A 25 25.09 -13.45 -37.74
C ALA A 25 25.17 -13.33 -36.20
N THR A 26 24.65 -14.31 -35.46
CA THR A 26 24.49 -14.27 -34.00
C THR A 26 24.92 -15.57 -33.35
N VAL A 27 25.25 -15.53 -32.05
CA VAL A 27 25.54 -16.76 -31.29
C VAL A 27 24.23 -17.40 -30.84
N LEU A 28 23.95 -18.58 -31.39
CA LEU A 28 22.80 -19.40 -31.04
C LEU A 28 23.20 -20.37 -29.91
N VAL A 29 22.51 -20.31 -28.77
CA VAL A 29 22.68 -21.28 -27.68
C VAL A 29 21.46 -22.20 -27.66
N LEU A 30 21.71 -23.51 -27.73
CA LEU A 30 20.71 -24.57 -27.70
C LEU A 30 20.85 -25.43 -26.45
N PRO A 31 19.80 -26.15 -26.02
CA PRO A 31 19.92 -27.12 -24.94
C PRO A 31 20.95 -28.20 -25.25
N LYS A 32 21.77 -28.58 -24.26
CA LYS A 32 22.80 -29.64 -24.40
C LYS A 32 22.22 -30.96 -24.87
N THR A 33 21.10 -31.37 -24.27
CA THR A 33 20.43 -32.63 -24.58
C THR A 33 18.93 -32.42 -24.62
N LEU A 34 18.24 -33.07 -25.56
CA LEU A 34 16.80 -33.29 -25.51
C LEU A 34 16.51 -34.70 -25.03
N LYS A 35 15.84 -34.79 -23.90
CA LYS A 35 15.30 -36.02 -23.34
C LYS A 35 13.95 -35.72 -22.71
N PRO A 36 13.07 -36.72 -22.58
CA PRO A 36 11.85 -36.55 -21.81
C PRO A 36 12.15 -36.03 -20.41
N ALA A 37 11.45 -35.00 -19.98
CA ALA A 37 11.56 -34.43 -18.65
C ALA A 37 10.16 -34.14 -18.11
N THR A 38 9.89 -34.46 -16.85
CA THR A 38 8.58 -34.20 -16.23
C THR A 38 8.26 -32.71 -16.18
N LEU A 39 9.28 -31.88 -16.02
CA LEU A 39 9.17 -30.44 -15.83
C LEU A 39 10.00 -29.72 -16.88
N ALA A 40 9.45 -28.66 -17.45
CA ALA A 40 10.18 -27.73 -18.31
C ALA A 40 10.12 -26.30 -17.76
N LEU A 41 11.19 -25.54 -17.97
CA LEU A 41 11.30 -24.13 -17.63
C LEU A 41 11.71 -23.36 -18.89
N VAL A 42 10.92 -22.35 -19.22
CA VAL A 42 11.13 -21.51 -20.41
C VAL A 42 11.36 -20.07 -19.96
N GLY A 43 12.56 -19.54 -20.19
CA GLY A 43 12.91 -18.14 -19.99
C GLY A 43 12.71 -17.29 -21.24
N GLU A 44 13.05 -15.99 -21.13
CA GLU A 44 12.82 -15.02 -22.22
C GLU A 44 13.90 -15.10 -23.31
N SER A 45 15.16 -14.81 -22.95
CA SER A 45 16.30 -14.71 -23.87
C SER A 45 17.64 -14.90 -23.16
N LEU A 46 18.73 -14.98 -23.93
CA LEU A 46 20.08 -15.13 -23.38
C LEU A 46 20.63 -13.80 -22.83
N GLY A 47 21.42 -13.91 -21.76
CA GLY A 47 22.34 -12.86 -21.33
C GLY A 47 23.78 -13.13 -21.78
N ALA A 48 24.68 -12.22 -21.44
CA ALA A 48 26.09 -12.32 -21.81
C ALA A 48 26.80 -13.55 -21.19
N ASP A 49 26.46 -13.88 -19.94
CA ASP A 49 27.02 -15.04 -19.24
C ASP A 49 26.58 -16.36 -19.90
N GLU A 50 25.31 -16.42 -20.32
CA GLU A 50 24.72 -17.57 -21.01
C GLU A 50 25.37 -17.81 -22.39
N VAL A 51 25.64 -16.75 -23.15
CA VAL A 51 26.38 -16.84 -24.42
C VAL A 51 27.81 -17.32 -24.19
N ALA A 52 28.50 -16.75 -23.20
CA ALA A 52 29.90 -17.07 -22.92
C ALA A 52 30.12 -18.52 -22.47
N GLN A 53 29.17 -19.08 -21.72
CA GLN A 53 29.25 -20.44 -21.18
C GLN A 53 28.46 -21.47 -22.01
N ASN A 54 27.78 -21.02 -23.08
CA ASN A 54 26.92 -21.84 -23.94
C ASN A 54 25.91 -22.69 -23.15
N ASP A 55 25.23 -22.06 -22.18
CA ASP A 55 24.27 -22.71 -21.30
C ASP A 55 23.25 -21.69 -20.74
N TYR A 56 22.06 -22.16 -20.35
CA TYR A 56 20.97 -21.29 -19.91
C TYR A 56 21.03 -21.00 -18.41
N PHE A 57 20.65 -19.77 -18.03
CA PHE A 57 20.53 -19.37 -16.62
C PHE A 57 21.78 -19.72 -15.79
N VAL A 58 22.97 -19.33 -16.26
CA VAL A 58 24.25 -19.51 -15.56
C VAL A 58 24.78 -18.21 -14.94
N GLY A 59 24.25 -17.06 -15.37
CA GLY A 59 24.57 -15.76 -14.79
C GLY A 59 23.97 -15.54 -13.41
N LYS A 60 24.05 -14.28 -12.92
CA LYS A 60 23.51 -13.89 -11.61
C LYS A 60 22.02 -14.23 -11.44
N ALA A 61 21.21 -14.02 -12.47
CA ALA A 61 19.78 -14.34 -12.44
C ALA A 61 19.56 -15.86 -12.33
N GLY A 62 20.39 -16.65 -13.00
CA GLY A 62 20.37 -18.10 -12.95
C GLY A 62 20.77 -18.72 -11.61
N LYS A 63 21.72 -18.11 -10.91
CA LYS A 63 22.05 -18.49 -9.53
C LYS A 63 20.88 -18.27 -8.57
N LEU A 64 20.18 -17.14 -8.72
CA LEU A 64 18.98 -16.85 -7.93
C LEU A 64 17.84 -17.81 -8.27
N LEU A 65 17.64 -18.13 -9.56
CA LEU A 65 16.67 -19.14 -10.00
C LEU A 65 16.96 -20.51 -9.37
N SER A 66 18.22 -20.93 -9.38
CA SER A 66 18.64 -22.22 -8.79
C SER A 66 18.32 -22.28 -7.30
N LYS A 67 18.54 -21.17 -6.57
CA LYS A 67 18.14 -21.05 -5.18
C LYS A 67 16.62 -21.15 -5.02
N LEU A 68 15.84 -20.44 -5.83
CA LEU A 68 14.38 -20.48 -5.80
C LEU A 68 13.82 -21.89 -6.09
N LEU A 69 14.40 -22.60 -7.05
CA LEU A 69 14.06 -24.00 -7.34
C LEU A 69 14.36 -24.91 -6.13
N SER A 70 15.56 -24.77 -5.54
CA SER A 70 15.96 -25.53 -4.35
C SER A 70 15.03 -25.25 -3.16
N ASP A 71 14.69 -23.99 -2.90
CA ASP A 71 13.78 -23.57 -1.83
C ASP A 71 12.34 -24.11 -2.05
N ALA A 72 11.99 -24.45 -3.29
CA ALA A 72 10.74 -25.10 -3.65
C ALA A 72 10.84 -26.64 -3.70
N GLY A 73 12.01 -27.22 -3.36
CA GLY A 73 12.23 -28.67 -3.34
C GLY A 73 12.53 -29.29 -4.71
N LEU A 74 12.93 -28.48 -5.70
CA LEU A 74 13.23 -28.94 -7.06
C LEU A 74 14.74 -29.05 -7.30
N ILE A 75 15.15 -30.14 -7.95
CA ILE A 75 16.52 -30.35 -8.40
C ILE A 75 16.66 -29.83 -9.83
N ARG A 76 17.49 -28.80 -10.03
CA ARG A 76 17.67 -28.11 -11.32
C ARG A 76 17.95 -29.08 -12.47
N ASP A 77 18.82 -30.06 -12.27
CA ASP A 77 19.27 -30.98 -13.33
C ASP A 77 18.19 -31.96 -13.81
N THR A 78 17.06 -32.04 -13.09
CA THR A 78 15.89 -32.84 -13.46
C THR A 78 14.89 -32.07 -14.33
N ILE A 79 15.09 -30.75 -14.49
CA ILE A 79 14.21 -29.85 -15.23
C ILE A 79 14.82 -29.57 -16.59
N HIS A 80 14.02 -29.67 -17.65
CA HIS A 80 14.43 -29.16 -18.95
C HIS A 80 14.43 -27.64 -18.95
N ILE A 81 15.58 -26.99 -19.12
CA ILE A 81 15.72 -25.53 -19.07
C ILE A 81 16.03 -25.01 -20.46
N THR A 82 15.28 -23.99 -20.88
CA THR A 82 15.41 -23.38 -22.20
C THR A 82 14.92 -21.92 -22.19
N ASN A 83 15.05 -21.23 -23.33
CA ASN A 83 14.49 -19.89 -23.55
C ASN A 83 13.58 -19.86 -24.77
N VAL A 84 12.68 -18.88 -24.86
CA VAL A 84 11.97 -18.59 -26.11
C VAL A 84 12.96 -18.14 -27.17
N VAL A 85 13.70 -17.06 -26.90
CA VAL A 85 14.71 -16.52 -27.81
C VAL A 85 16.06 -17.16 -27.51
N LYS A 86 16.65 -17.78 -28.54
CA LYS A 86 17.89 -18.60 -28.44
C LYS A 86 19.17 -17.80 -28.69
N VAL A 87 19.07 -16.48 -28.76
CA VAL A 87 20.16 -15.53 -28.99
C VAL A 87 20.14 -14.45 -27.91
N GLN A 88 21.24 -13.71 -27.79
CA GLN A 88 21.31 -12.54 -26.90
C GLN A 88 20.77 -11.29 -27.63
N PRO A 89 19.70 -10.65 -27.16
CA PRO A 89 19.25 -9.38 -27.72
C PRO A 89 20.29 -8.27 -27.48
N PRO A 90 20.38 -7.24 -28.34
CA PRO A 90 21.31 -6.14 -28.17
C PRO A 90 21.18 -5.48 -26.79
N ALA A 91 22.30 -5.37 -26.08
CA ALA A 91 22.35 -4.87 -24.69
C ALA A 91 21.41 -5.62 -23.69
N ASN A 92 21.10 -6.90 -23.95
CA ASN A 92 20.17 -7.73 -23.17
C ASN A 92 18.74 -7.15 -23.10
N LYS A 93 18.31 -6.44 -24.14
CA LYS A 93 17.01 -5.78 -24.22
C LYS A 93 16.13 -6.42 -25.29
N MET A 94 15.05 -7.07 -24.86
CA MET A 94 14.14 -7.79 -25.75
C MET A 94 13.48 -6.91 -26.81
N ASP A 95 13.17 -5.66 -26.49
CA ASP A 95 12.63 -4.65 -27.41
C ASP A 95 13.60 -4.29 -28.55
N ARG A 96 14.89 -4.59 -28.40
CA ARG A 96 15.93 -4.36 -29.42
C ARG A 96 16.22 -5.58 -30.28
N LEU A 97 15.49 -6.69 -30.11
CA LEU A 97 15.70 -7.91 -30.90
C LEU A 97 15.61 -7.65 -32.42
N GLY A 98 14.74 -6.72 -32.84
CA GLY A 98 14.57 -6.32 -34.24
C GLY A 98 15.81 -5.72 -34.89
N GLU A 99 16.77 -5.17 -34.12
CA GLU A 99 18.05 -4.69 -34.67
C GLU A 99 18.90 -5.84 -35.24
N LEU A 100 18.62 -7.08 -34.84
CA LEU A 100 19.24 -8.28 -35.40
C LEU A 100 18.45 -8.83 -36.61
N GLY A 101 17.37 -8.16 -37.04
CA GLY A 101 16.44 -8.68 -38.05
C GLY A 101 15.60 -9.86 -37.57
N LEU A 102 15.48 -10.04 -36.25
CA LEU A 102 14.80 -11.16 -35.62
C LEU A 102 13.57 -10.70 -34.83
N SER A 103 12.62 -11.61 -34.67
CA SER A 103 11.41 -11.46 -33.87
C SER A 103 11.20 -12.72 -33.00
N VAL A 104 10.39 -12.60 -31.95
CA VAL A 104 10.03 -13.76 -31.11
C VAL A 104 9.41 -14.89 -31.94
N ASN A 105 8.60 -14.55 -32.94
CA ASN A 105 7.92 -15.51 -33.82
C ASN A 105 8.87 -16.41 -34.60
N ASP A 106 10.10 -15.97 -34.85
CA ASP A 106 11.11 -16.77 -35.55
C ASP A 106 11.55 -18.00 -34.74
N PHE A 107 11.41 -17.95 -33.40
CA PHE A 107 11.85 -19.00 -32.49
C PHE A 107 10.72 -19.96 -32.08
N LEU A 108 9.46 -19.55 -32.23
CA LEU A 108 8.30 -20.35 -31.78
C LEU A 108 8.20 -21.73 -32.43
N PRO A 109 8.44 -21.91 -33.75
CA PRO A 109 8.42 -23.24 -34.36
C PRO A 109 9.45 -24.20 -33.75
N TYR A 110 10.66 -23.70 -33.47
CA TYR A 110 11.71 -24.48 -32.83
C TYR A 110 11.33 -24.83 -31.39
N LEU A 111 10.84 -23.85 -30.62
CA LEU A 111 10.39 -24.09 -29.24
C LEU A 111 9.24 -25.11 -29.20
N LYS A 112 8.32 -25.09 -30.17
CA LYS A 112 7.23 -26.08 -30.30
C LYS A 112 7.79 -27.49 -30.49
N GLU A 113 8.71 -27.69 -31.44
CA GLU A 113 9.34 -28.99 -31.67
C GLU A 113 10.12 -29.46 -30.43
N GLU A 114 10.88 -28.56 -29.81
CA GLU A 114 11.66 -28.82 -28.61
C GLU A 114 10.77 -29.34 -27.46
N LEU A 115 9.71 -28.60 -27.12
CA LEU A 115 8.81 -28.97 -26.03
C LEU A 115 7.97 -30.22 -26.36
N THR A 116 7.68 -30.48 -27.64
CA THR A 116 7.02 -31.71 -28.06
C THR A 116 7.87 -32.95 -27.78
N LEU A 117 9.18 -32.86 -28.00
CA LEU A 117 10.11 -33.97 -27.69
C LEU A 117 10.36 -34.13 -26.20
N VAL A 118 10.45 -33.02 -25.45
CA VAL A 118 10.60 -33.05 -23.99
C VAL A 118 9.35 -33.61 -23.31
N ASN A 119 8.17 -33.37 -23.90
CA ASN A 119 6.86 -33.83 -23.42
C ASN A 119 6.64 -33.59 -21.90
N PRO A 120 6.76 -32.34 -21.43
CA PRO A 120 6.65 -32.04 -20.00
C PRO A 120 5.20 -32.16 -19.51
N LYS A 121 5.03 -32.49 -18.23
CA LYS A 121 3.71 -32.43 -17.56
C LYS A 121 3.31 -31.02 -17.16
N ALA A 122 4.28 -30.13 -16.96
CA ALA A 122 4.07 -28.72 -16.64
C ALA A 122 5.22 -27.86 -17.16
N ILE A 123 4.92 -26.61 -17.48
CA ILE A 123 5.88 -25.62 -17.95
C ILE A 123 5.91 -24.41 -17.01
N LEU A 124 7.08 -24.03 -16.51
CA LEU A 124 7.28 -22.77 -15.80
C LEU A 124 7.67 -21.68 -16.81
N ALA A 125 6.82 -20.68 -17.00
CA ALA A 125 7.12 -19.53 -17.85
C ALA A 125 7.79 -18.43 -17.02
N VAL A 126 9.10 -18.25 -17.21
CA VAL A 126 9.91 -17.31 -16.41
C VAL A 126 10.06 -16.00 -17.15
N GLY A 127 9.21 -15.03 -16.83
CA GLY A 127 9.19 -13.71 -17.45
C GLY A 127 8.04 -13.49 -18.43
N ALA A 128 7.79 -12.22 -18.76
CA ALA A 128 6.60 -11.78 -19.49
C ALA A 128 6.59 -12.31 -20.94
N HIS A 129 7.75 -12.29 -21.61
CA HIS A 129 7.88 -12.78 -22.99
C HIS A 129 7.66 -14.30 -23.07
N ALA A 130 8.15 -15.05 -22.08
CA ALA A 130 7.95 -16.49 -22.00
C ALA A 130 6.46 -16.84 -21.78
N MET A 131 5.79 -16.13 -20.86
CA MET A 131 4.36 -16.30 -20.64
C MET A 131 3.55 -16.02 -21.90
N HIS A 132 3.83 -14.90 -22.57
CA HIS A 132 3.12 -14.53 -23.79
C HIS A 132 3.31 -15.56 -24.91
N ALA A 133 4.55 -16.00 -25.15
CA ALA A 133 4.86 -17.02 -26.15
C ALA A 133 4.14 -18.36 -25.90
N LEU A 134 3.96 -18.74 -24.64
CA LEU A 134 3.38 -20.03 -24.27
C LEU A 134 1.85 -20.01 -24.14
N THR A 135 1.25 -18.86 -23.81
CA THR A 135 -0.17 -18.78 -23.41
C THR A 135 -0.97 -17.71 -24.17
N GLY A 136 -0.31 -16.79 -24.87
CA GLY A 136 -0.92 -15.59 -25.45
C GLY A 136 -1.22 -14.48 -24.44
N MET A 137 -1.17 -14.75 -23.13
CA MET A 137 -1.47 -13.76 -22.09
C MET A 137 -0.37 -12.71 -21.95
N SER A 138 -0.72 -11.53 -21.45
CA SER A 138 0.20 -10.41 -21.16
C SER A 138 0.09 -9.97 -19.70
N GLU A 139 0.97 -9.07 -19.25
CA GLU A 139 0.99 -8.53 -17.87
C GLU A 139 1.21 -9.60 -16.78
N ILE A 140 2.40 -10.22 -16.80
CA ILE A 140 2.76 -11.33 -15.90
C ILE A 140 2.56 -11.06 -14.40
N THR A 141 2.61 -9.81 -13.96
CA THR A 141 2.37 -9.44 -12.56
C THR A 141 0.94 -9.72 -12.10
N LYS A 142 -0.02 -9.82 -13.02
CA LYS A 142 -1.40 -10.24 -12.76
C LYS A 142 -1.55 -11.76 -12.74
N TRP A 143 -0.96 -12.41 -13.74
CA TRP A 143 -1.19 -13.84 -14.01
C TRP A 143 -0.24 -14.78 -13.24
N ARG A 144 0.84 -14.28 -12.64
CA ARG A 144 1.80 -15.13 -11.92
C ARG A 144 1.12 -16.06 -10.92
N GLY A 145 1.58 -17.32 -10.90
CA GLY A 145 1.01 -18.37 -10.04
C GLY A 145 -0.28 -19.01 -10.55
N SER A 146 -0.94 -18.45 -11.57
CA SER A 146 -2.10 -19.08 -12.21
C SER A 146 -1.70 -20.37 -12.95
N VAL A 147 -2.64 -21.29 -13.12
CA VAL A 147 -2.48 -22.50 -13.93
C VAL A 147 -3.19 -22.28 -15.26
N LEU A 148 -2.41 -21.90 -16.27
CA LEU A 148 -2.89 -21.58 -17.62
C LEU A 148 -2.68 -22.77 -18.56
N ASN A 149 -3.32 -22.76 -19.72
CA ASN A 149 -3.08 -23.75 -20.76
C ASN A 149 -2.05 -23.24 -21.77
N CYS A 150 -1.12 -24.11 -22.18
CA CYS A 150 -0.22 -23.84 -23.29
C CYS A 150 -1.03 -23.75 -24.59
N THR A 151 -0.83 -22.67 -25.35
CA THR A 151 -1.43 -22.46 -26.68
C THR A 151 -0.46 -22.74 -27.82
N LEU A 152 0.83 -22.91 -27.52
CA LEU A 152 1.87 -23.22 -28.51
C LEU A 152 1.87 -24.71 -28.93
N LEU A 153 1.48 -25.59 -28.01
CA LEU A 153 1.43 -27.04 -28.21
C LEU A 153 0.02 -27.50 -28.55
N ASP A 154 -0.09 -28.59 -29.28
CA ASP A 154 -1.40 -29.14 -29.69
C ASP A 154 -2.13 -29.79 -28.50
N ASN A 155 -1.38 -30.24 -27.48
CA ASN A 155 -1.92 -30.74 -26.22
C ASN A 155 -1.93 -29.63 -25.15
N PRO A 156 -3.00 -29.49 -24.35
CA PRO A 156 -3.08 -28.47 -23.30
C PRO A 156 -2.20 -28.84 -22.11
N ILE A 157 -0.92 -28.47 -22.18
CA ILE A 157 0.01 -28.62 -21.06
C ILE A 157 -0.13 -27.41 -20.13
N PRO A 158 -0.25 -27.61 -18.80
CA PRO A 158 -0.29 -26.53 -17.84
C PRO A 158 0.96 -25.64 -17.87
N VAL A 159 0.76 -24.32 -17.88
CA VAL A 159 1.79 -23.28 -17.81
C VAL A 159 1.59 -22.44 -16.56
N ILE A 160 2.62 -22.37 -15.72
CA ILE A 160 2.64 -21.54 -14.53
C ILE A 160 3.59 -20.36 -14.81
N PRO A 161 3.08 -19.13 -14.93
CA PRO A 161 3.92 -17.96 -15.11
C PRO A 161 4.52 -17.50 -13.77
N THR A 162 5.76 -17.03 -13.81
CA THR A 162 6.43 -16.40 -12.67
C THR A 162 7.39 -15.28 -13.09
N LEU A 163 7.69 -14.38 -12.16
CA LEU A 163 8.56 -13.24 -12.42
C LEU A 163 10.01 -13.68 -12.66
N HIS A 164 10.66 -13.09 -13.66
CA HIS A 164 12.04 -13.40 -13.97
C HIS A 164 12.99 -12.97 -12.83
N PRO A 165 13.99 -13.79 -12.40
CA PRO A 165 14.90 -13.46 -11.30
C PRO A 165 15.65 -12.13 -11.46
N SER A 166 15.93 -11.72 -12.71
CA SER A 166 16.54 -10.41 -12.98
C SER A 166 15.66 -9.23 -12.55
N TYR A 167 14.33 -9.38 -12.56
CA TYR A 167 13.39 -8.38 -12.06
C TYR A 167 13.52 -8.21 -10.53
N LEU A 168 13.64 -9.32 -9.79
CA LEU A 168 13.89 -9.32 -8.35
C LEU A 168 15.20 -8.62 -8.01
N GLN A 169 16.26 -8.90 -8.77
CA GLN A 169 17.58 -8.28 -8.59
C GLN A 169 17.59 -6.77 -8.85
N ARG A 170 16.63 -6.24 -9.61
CA ARG A 170 16.45 -4.79 -9.85
C ARG A 170 15.58 -4.12 -8.76
N GLY A 171 15.81 -4.49 -7.50
CA GLY A 171 15.18 -3.86 -6.34
C GLY A 171 13.82 -4.43 -5.94
N GLN A 172 13.39 -5.55 -6.53
CA GLN A 172 12.09 -6.19 -6.25
C GLN A 172 12.23 -7.45 -5.39
N MET A 173 13.26 -7.52 -4.54
CA MET A 173 13.55 -8.70 -3.70
C MET A 173 12.43 -9.02 -2.70
N HIS A 174 11.59 -8.05 -2.35
CA HIS A 174 10.40 -8.28 -1.52
C HIS A 174 9.39 -9.26 -2.18
N LEU A 175 9.49 -9.49 -3.50
CA LEU A 175 8.66 -10.46 -4.22
C LEU A 175 9.20 -11.90 -4.19
N TYR A 176 10.36 -12.12 -3.59
CA TYR A 176 10.98 -13.46 -3.48
C TYR A 176 10.03 -14.53 -2.92
N PRO A 177 9.29 -14.30 -1.81
CA PRO A 177 8.40 -15.32 -1.25
C PRO A 177 7.28 -15.73 -2.23
N TYR A 178 6.82 -14.79 -3.07
CA TYR A 178 5.74 -15.02 -4.03
C TYR A 178 6.24 -15.77 -5.27
N VAL A 179 7.44 -15.45 -5.77
CA VAL A 179 8.07 -16.25 -6.84
C VAL A 179 8.34 -17.68 -6.37
N ARG A 180 8.79 -17.85 -5.12
CA ARG A 180 8.94 -19.19 -4.52
C ARG A 180 7.60 -19.93 -4.45
N HIS A 181 6.51 -19.23 -4.12
CA HIS A 181 5.16 -19.80 -4.13
C HIS A 181 4.76 -20.27 -5.54
N ASP A 182 4.98 -19.47 -6.58
CA ASP A 182 4.69 -19.85 -7.98
C ASP A 182 5.41 -21.15 -8.37
N ILE A 183 6.68 -21.27 -7.99
CA ILE A 183 7.50 -22.45 -8.29
C ILE A 183 7.00 -23.68 -7.53
N LYS A 184 6.49 -23.52 -6.31
CA LYS A 184 5.83 -24.60 -5.58
C LYS A 184 4.55 -25.05 -6.29
N THR A 185 3.72 -24.13 -6.79
CA THR A 185 2.55 -24.46 -7.61
C THR A 185 2.96 -25.22 -8.87
N PHE A 186 4.00 -24.75 -9.57
CA PHE A 186 4.58 -25.46 -10.72
C PHE A 186 5.00 -26.89 -10.40
N ALA A 187 5.72 -27.09 -9.28
CA ALA A 187 6.10 -28.42 -8.82
C ALA A 187 4.87 -29.31 -8.56
N GLN A 188 3.88 -28.77 -7.85
CA GLN A 188 2.66 -29.49 -7.53
C GLN A 188 1.89 -29.94 -8.77
N VAL A 189 1.77 -29.06 -9.78
CA VAL A 189 1.09 -29.37 -11.04
C VAL A 189 1.85 -30.46 -11.80
N GLY A 190 3.16 -30.32 -11.97
CA GLY A 190 3.95 -31.29 -12.72
C GLY A 190 4.06 -32.67 -12.08
N PHE A 191 3.97 -32.75 -10.74
CA PHE A 191 3.90 -34.01 -10.00
C PHE A 191 2.47 -34.50 -9.74
N SER A 192 1.46 -33.84 -10.32
CA SER A 192 0.04 -34.25 -10.21
C SER A 192 -0.49 -34.31 -8.77
N ILE A 193 0.03 -33.44 -7.89
CA ILE A 193 -0.44 -33.24 -6.51
C ILE A 193 -1.17 -31.91 -6.32
N TYR A 194 -1.21 -31.06 -7.35
CA TYR A 194 -1.98 -29.83 -7.36
C TYR A 194 -3.47 -30.11 -7.28
N GLN A 195 -4.15 -29.38 -6.39
CA GLN A 195 -5.60 -29.42 -6.28
C GLN A 195 -6.18 -28.25 -7.07
N PRO A 196 -6.99 -28.49 -8.12
CA PRO A 196 -7.70 -27.39 -8.77
C PRO A 196 -8.64 -26.68 -7.78
N PRO A 197 -9.10 -25.45 -8.09
CA PRO A 197 -10.12 -24.81 -7.26
C PRO A 197 -11.35 -25.70 -7.12
N ASP A 198 -11.88 -25.82 -5.91
CA ASP A 198 -13.14 -26.53 -5.68
C ASP A 198 -14.25 -25.90 -6.55
N PRO A 199 -15.15 -26.70 -7.15
CA PRO A 199 -16.32 -26.18 -7.83
C PRO A 199 -17.27 -25.52 -6.83
N TYR A 200 -18.07 -24.57 -7.30
CA TYR A 200 -19.11 -23.93 -6.51
C TYR A 200 -20.40 -23.79 -7.32
N GLU A 201 -21.53 -23.87 -6.63
CA GLU A 201 -22.85 -23.55 -7.17
C GLU A 201 -22.99 -22.02 -7.29
N GLN A 202 -23.53 -21.56 -8.42
CA GLN A 202 -23.75 -20.15 -8.67
C GLN A 202 -25.17 -19.87 -9.15
N THR A 203 -25.77 -18.78 -8.67
CA THR A 203 -27.06 -18.25 -9.14
C THR A 203 -26.89 -16.81 -9.60
N ILE A 204 -26.91 -16.57 -10.91
CA ILE A 204 -26.71 -15.24 -11.53
C ILE A 204 -28.01 -14.54 -11.96
N GLU A 205 -29.13 -15.29 -12.02
CA GLU A 205 -30.47 -14.77 -12.31
C GLU A 205 -31.47 -15.36 -11.31
N PRO A 206 -31.41 -14.92 -10.04
CA PRO A 206 -32.29 -15.49 -9.05
C PRO A 206 -33.74 -15.08 -9.34
N THR A 207 -34.66 -16.02 -9.15
CA THR A 207 -36.06 -15.68 -8.84
C THR A 207 -36.13 -15.01 -7.46
N ILE A 208 -37.21 -14.26 -7.21
CA ILE A 208 -37.40 -13.64 -5.89
C ILE A 208 -37.37 -14.67 -4.76
N THR A 209 -37.97 -15.84 -4.96
CA THR A 209 -37.95 -16.95 -4.01
C THR A 209 -36.51 -17.41 -3.72
N GLN A 210 -35.69 -17.63 -4.74
CA GLN A 210 -34.28 -18.02 -4.54
C GLN A 210 -33.47 -16.96 -3.77
N ALA A 211 -33.68 -15.68 -4.06
CA ALA A 211 -33.01 -14.59 -3.36
C ALA A 211 -33.45 -14.51 -1.89
N VAL A 212 -34.76 -14.59 -1.63
CA VAL A 212 -35.32 -14.58 -0.27
C VAL A 212 -34.86 -15.80 0.53
N ASP A 213 -34.91 -16.99 -0.06
CA ASP A 213 -34.51 -18.24 0.60
C ASP A 213 -33.03 -18.18 1.00
N PHE A 214 -32.16 -17.72 0.09
CA PHE A 214 -30.74 -17.58 0.38
C PHE A 214 -30.46 -16.62 1.54
N LEU A 215 -31.07 -15.42 1.52
CA LEU A 215 -30.89 -14.44 2.58
C LEU A 215 -31.53 -14.89 3.91
N SER A 216 -32.66 -15.59 3.86
CA SER A 216 -33.33 -16.14 5.03
C SER A 216 -32.55 -17.30 5.66
N GLU A 217 -31.86 -18.11 4.85
CA GLU A 217 -30.92 -19.13 5.31
C GLU A 217 -29.74 -18.49 6.07
N LEU A 218 -29.15 -17.42 5.53
CA LEU A 218 -28.11 -16.65 6.23
C LEU A 218 -28.61 -16.09 7.57
N LEU A 219 -29.85 -15.60 7.63
CA LEU A 219 -30.45 -15.09 8.86
C LEU A 219 -30.70 -16.19 9.90
N SER A 220 -31.20 -17.35 9.48
CA SER A 220 -31.58 -18.43 10.38
C SER A 220 -30.38 -19.25 10.86
N THR A 221 -29.51 -19.69 9.95
CA THR A 221 -28.46 -20.69 10.25
C THR A 221 -27.04 -20.23 9.92
N GLY A 222 -26.88 -19.15 9.15
CA GLY A 222 -25.56 -18.64 8.75
C GLY A 222 -24.66 -18.25 9.92
N THR A 223 -23.40 -18.69 9.87
CA THR A 223 -22.32 -18.33 10.82
C THR A 223 -21.33 -17.34 10.22
N GLU A 224 -21.19 -17.32 8.90
CA GLU A 224 -20.37 -16.38 8.16
C GLU A 224 -20.97 -16.10 6.77
N THR A 225 -20.66 -14.95 6.21
CA THR A 225 -21.04 -14.58 4.83
C THR A 225 -20.04 -13.62 4.23
N CYS A 226 -19.77 -13.75 2.94
CA CYS A 226 -19.04 -12.73 2.19
C CYS A 226 -20.01 -11.97 1.28
N PHE A 227 -19.80 -10.67 1.15
CA PHE A 227 -20.55 -9.80 0.25
C PHE A 227 -19.60 -8.88 -0.53
N ASP A 228 -20.05 -8.46 -1.70
CA ASP A 228 -19.35 -7.53 -2.58
C ASP A 228 -20.38 -6.80 -3.45
N ILE A 229 -20.19 -5.51 -3.69
CA ILE A 229 -21.07 -4.72 -4.56
C ILE A 229 -20.42 -4.42 -5.90
N GLU A 230 -21.27 -4.33 -6.92
CA GLU A 230 -20.90 -3.71 -8.18
C GLU A 230 -21.61 -2.39 -8.37
N THR A 231 -20.97 -1.44 -9.07
CA THR A 231 -21.55 -0.13 -9.34
C THR A 231 -21.41 0.30 -10.79
N VAL A 232 -22.38 1.08 -11.27
CA VAL A 232 -22.30 1.77 -12.56
C VAL A 232 -21.85 3.22 -12.34
N ALA A 233 -20.88 3.67 -13.14
CA ALA A 233 -20.29 5.01 -13.05
C ALA A 233 -19.78 5.40 -11.64
N LYS A 234 -19.56 4.43 -10.74
CA LYS A 234 -19.31 4.65 -9.30
C LYS A 234 -20.42 5.42 -8.58
N GLN A 235 -21.64 5.47 -9.09
CA GLN A 235 -22.71 6.28 -8.50
C GLN A 235 -23.84 5.45 -7.90
N ARG A 236 -24.09 4.25 -8.43
CA ARG A 236 -25.23 3.43 -8.01
C ARG A 236 -24.88 1.95 -8.04
N ILE A 237 -25.35 1.23 -7.02
CA ILE A 237 -25.26 -0.23 -6.93
C ILE A 237 -26.04 -0.87 -8.08
N THR A 238 -25.40 -1.80 -8.78
CA THR A 238 -25.99 -2.60 -9.87
C THR A 238 -26.41 -3.98 -9.39
N CYS A 239 -25.58 -4.61 -8.55
CA CYS A 239 -25.86 -5.90 -7.92
C CYS A 239 -25.06 -6.05 -6.64
N ILE A 240 -25.47 -7.01 -5.80
CA ILE A 240 -24.74 -7.40 -4.61
C ILE A 240 -24.55 -8.92 -4.66
N GLY A 241 -23.31 -9.35 -4.59
CA GLY A 241 -22.92 -10.75 -4.52
C GLY A 241 -22.94 -11.20 -3.07
N TRP A 242 -23.37 -12.43 -2.86
CA TRP A 242 -23.40 -13.05 -1.55
C TRP A 242 -22.91 -14.49 -1.62
N THR A 243 -22.28 -14.93 -0.55
CA THR A 243 -21.98 -16.33 -0.34
C THR A 243 -22.10 -16.71 1.14
N ASN A 244 -22.54 -17.93 1.41
CA ASN A 244 -22.62 -18.54 2.74
C ASN A 244 -21.44 -19.50 3.02
N GLY A 245 -20.45 -19.56 2.12
CA GLY A 245 -19.31 -20.48 2.23
C GLY A 245 -18.45 -20.55 0.95
N PRO A 246 -17.55 -21.52 0.81
CA PRO A 246 -16.67 -21.59 -0.36
C PRO A 246 -17.33 -22.20 -1.62
N ASN A 247 -18.58 -22.70 -1.49
CA ASN A 247 -19.19 -23.65 -2.43
C ASN A 247 -20.53 -23.19 -3.01
N ARG A 248 -21.14 -22.09 -2.54
CA ARG A 248 -22.43 -21.59 -3.06
C ARG A 248 -22.46 -20.08 -3.03
N ALA A 249 -22.78 -19.45 -4.15
CA ALA A 249 -22.89 -18.00 -4.25
C ALA A 249 -24.10 -17.58 -5.10
N ILE A 250 -24.62 -16.40 -4.79
CA ILE A 250 -25.74 -15.78 -5.50
C ILE A 250 -25.37 -14.33 -5.81
N CYS A 251 -25.65 -13.90 -7.04
CA CYS A 251 -25.67 -12.48 -7.38
C CYS A 251 -27.11 -11.99 -7.30
N ILE A 252 -27.38 -10.99 -6.46
CA ILE A 252 -28.69 -10.36 -6.35
C ILE A 252 -28.64 -9.02 -7.11
N PRO A 253 -29.15 -8.97 -8.35
CA PRO A 253 -29.17 -7.74 -9.14
C PRO A 253 -30.15 -6.72 -8.58
N PHE A 254 -29.83 -5.44 -8.60
CA PHE A 254 -30.76 -4.34 -8.31
C PHE A 254 -31.28 -3.69 -9.60
N ARG A 255 -30.59 -3.95 -10.71
CA ARG A 255 -30.82 -3.33 -12.02
C ARG A 255 -30.82 -4.42 -13.08
N ALA A 256 -31.81 -4.37 -13.97
CA ALA A 256 -31.81 -5.21 -15.17
C ALA A 256 -31.01 -4.54 -16.31
N ASN A 257 -30.92 -3.20 -16.30
CA ASN A 257 -30.07 -2.40 -17.17
C ASN A 257 -29.84 -1.00 -16.55
N VAL A 258 -29.24 -0.07 -17.31
CA VAL A 258 -28.98 1.30 -16.86
C VAL A 258 -30.26 2.04 -16.42
N HIS A 259 -31.41 1.72 -17.00
CA HIS A 259 -32.66 2.46 -16.85
C HIS A 259 -33.67 1.77 -15.92
N THR A 260 -33.76 0.44 -15.93
CA THR A 260 -34.80 -0.31 -15.20
C THR A 260 -34.26 -1.08 -13.99
N ASN A 261 -35.09 -1.17 -12.94
CA ASN A 261 -34.81 -2.04 -11.80
C ASN A 261 -35.03 -3.51 -12.19
N TYR A 262 -34.35 -4.43 -11.50
CA TYR A 262 -34.57 -5.87 -11.69
C TYR A 262 -35.84 -6.36 -10.97
N TRP A 263 -36.06 -5.85 -9.76
CA TRP A 263 -37.21 -6.19 -8.91
C TRP A 263 -38.30 -5.12 -8.98
N SER A 264 -39.54 -5.50 -8.64
CA SER A 264 -40.56 -4.54 -8.26
C SER A 264 -40.16 -3.79 -6.98
N GLU A 265 -40.77 -2.63 -6.72
CA GLU A 265 -40.44 -1.84 -5.53
C GLU A 265 -40.64 -2.62 -4.22
N GLY A 266 -41.74 -3.38 -4.11
CA GLY A 266 -42.04 -4.19 -2.93
C GLY A 266 -41.02 -5.32 -2.71
N GLU A 267 -40.63 -6.02 -3.77
CA GLU A 267 -39.61 -7.07 -3.71
C GLU A 267 -38.24 -6.50 -3.33
N GLN A 268 -37.86 -5.35 -3.91
CA GLN A 268 -36.59 -4.71 -3.59
C GLN A 268 -36.53 -4.27 -2.12
N LEU A 269 -37.62 -3.72 -1.58
CA LEU A 269 -37.71 -3.35 -0.16
C LEU A 269 -37.59 -4.58 0.75
N MET A 270 -38.23 -5.69 0.38
CA MET A 270 -38.13 -6.95 1.12
C MET A 270 -36.69 -7.48 1.15
N LEU A 271 -36.00 -7.48 0.00
CA LEU A 271 -34.59 -7.90 -0.07
C LEU A 271 -33.68 -6.98 0.74
N LEU A 272 -33.87 -5.66 0.66
CA LEU A 272 -33.12 -4.70 1.45
C LEU A 272 -33.33 -4.88 2.96
N ASP A 273 -34.55 -5.16 3.40
CA ASP A 273 -34.81 -5.42 4.82
C ASP A 273 -34.12 -6.71 5.29
N LEU A 274 -34.14 -7.78 4.50
CA LEU A 274 -33.37 -9.00 4.81
C LEU A 274 -31.87 -8.72 4.90
N MET A 275 -31.29 -7.99 3.95
CA MET A 275 -29.88 -7.58 3.97
C MET A 275 -29.54 -6.72 5.19
N ARG A 276 -30.43 -5.79 5.57
CA ARG A 276 -30.29 -4.97 6.78
C ARG A 276 -30.30 -5.83 8.04
N GLN A 277 -31.20 -6.81 8.12
CA GLN A 277 -31.23 -7.77 9.23
C GLN A 277 -29.95 -8.62 9.29
N ILE A 278 -29.39 -9.03 8.14
CA ILE A 278 -28.11 -9.77 8.06
C ILE A 278 -26.97 -8.90 8.62
N PHE A 279 -26.92 -7.63 8.23
CA PHE A 279 -25.93 -6.68 8.75
C PHE A 279 -26.06 -6.50 10.27
N ALA A 280 -27.28 -6.49 10.80
CA ALA A 280 -27.55 -6.37 12.22
C ALA A 280 -27.38 -7.68 13.03
N LYS A 281 -27.34 -8.85 12.38
CA LYS A 281 -27.31 -10.17 13.03
C LYS A 281 -26.04 -10.34 13.88
N PRO A 282 -26.14 -10.52 15.21
CA PRO A 282 -24.97 -10.80 16.05
C PRO A 282 -24.42 -12.20 15.75
N GLY A 283 -23.10 -12.38 15.90
CA GLY A 283 -22.44 -13.68 15.75
C GLY A 283 -22.20 -14.13 14.31
N LEU A 284 -22.97 -13.64 13.33
CA LEU A 284 -22.68 -13.81 11.90
C LEU A 284 -21.45 -12.97 11.53
N VAL A 285 -20.38 -13.61 11.04
CA VAL A 285 -19.18 -12.93 10.51
C VAL A 285 -19.48 -12.36 9.13
N LYS A 286 -19.36 -11.04 8.96
CA LYS A 286 -19.49 -10.39 7.65
C LYS A 286 -18.09 -10.21 7.08
N ILE A 287 -17.88 -10.74 5.89
CA ILE A 287 -16.58 -10.80 5.22
C ILE A 287 -16.66 -9.95 3.95
N GLY A 288 -15.57 -9.27 3.63
CA GLY A 288 -15.48 -8.42 2.45
C GLY A 288 -14.02 -8.07 2.19
N GLN A 289 -13.78 -7.46 1.04
CA GLN A 289 -12.45 -7.05 0.61
C GLN A 289 -12.46 -5.55 0.38
N SER A 290 -11.71 -4.79 1.20
CA SER A 290 -11.75 -3.33 1.14
C SER A 290 -13.13 -2.73 1.40
N MET A 291 -13.83 -3.19 2.44
CA MET A 291 -15.22 -2.86 2.77
C MET A 291 -15.54 -1.37 2.79
N HIS A 292 -14.57 -0.48 3.00
CA HIS A 292 -14.80 0.97 2.96
C HIS A 292 -15.49 1.45 1.66
N TYR A 293 -15.19 0.80 0.52
CA TYR A 293 -15.84 1.11 -0.75
C TYR A 293 -17.31 0.71 -0.71
N ASP A 294 -17.59 -0.55 -0.36
CA ASP A 294 -18.94 -1.10 -0.25
C ASP A 294 -19.79 -0.31 0.76
N MET A 295 -19.22 -0.04 1.93
CA MET A 295 -19.89 0.65 3.02
C MET A 295 -20.30 2.08 2.65
N HIS A 296 -19.59 2.75 1.75
CA HIS A 296 -20.05 4.05 1.27
C HIS A 296 -21.46 4.01 0.68
N PHE A 297 -21.75 2.96 -0.09
CA PHE A 297 -23.05 2.78 -0.74
C PHE A 297 -24.05 2.02 0.14
N LEU A 298 -23.57 1.10 0.97
CA LEU A 298 -24.42 0.24 1.78
C LEU A 298 -24.84 0.87 3.11
N LEU A 299 -24.04 1.75 3.73
CA LEU A 299 -24.41 2.37 5.01
C LEU A 299 -25.74 3.14 4.97
N PRO A 300 -26.03 3.97 3.95
CA PRO A 300 -27.33 4.65 3.84
C PRO A 300 -28.52 3.69 3.66
N LEU A 301 -28.27 2.48 3.13
CA LEU A 301 -29.31 1.51 2.78
C LEU A 301 -29.55 0.48 3.89
N LEU A 302 -28.48 0.00 4.51
CA LEU A 302 -28.48 -1.15 5.42
C LEU A 302 -28.07 -0.77 6.86
N GLY A 303 -27.56 0.44 7.08
CA GLY A 303 -26.97 0.86 8.34
C GLY A 303 -25.60 0.21 8.62
N PHE A 304 -25.04 0.47 9.81
CA PHE A 304 -23.75 -0.08 10.20
C PHE A 304 -23.82 -1.58 10.46
N PRO A 305 -22.93 -2.38 9.87
CA PRO A 305 -22.90 -3.80 10.17
C PRO A 305 -22.42 -4.00 11.62
N ARG A 306 -23.08 -4.92 12.31
CA ARG A 306 -22.72 -5.36 13.66
C ARG A 306 -21.56 -6.34 13.59
N GLU A 307 -20.63 -6.24 14.54
CA GLU A 307 -19.54 -7.22 14.69
C GLU A 307 -20.08 -8.67 14.84
N PRO A 308 -19.33 -9.69 14.42
CA PRO A 308 -17.95 -9.63 13.90
C PRO A 308 -17.83 -9.25 12.41
N LEU A 309 -16.83 -8.44 12.07
CA LEU A 309 -16.42 -8.08 10.71
C LEU A 309 -15.05 -8.69 10.36
N PHE A 310 -14.82 -8.98 9.08
CA PHE A 310 -13.52 -9.41 8.57
C PHE A 310 -13.24 -8.80 7.20
N ASP A 311 -12.27 -7.88 7.12
CA ASP A 311 -11.78 -7.35 5.85
C ASP A 311 -10.47 -8.02 5.45
N THR A 312 -10.49 -8.79 4.36
CA THR A 312 -9.34 -9.56 3.87
C THR A 312 -8.15 -8.68 3.48
N ARG A 313 -8.39 -7.46 2.99
CA ARG A 313 -7.32 -6.49 2.69
C ARG A 313 -6.58 -6.13 3.97
N PHE A 314 -7.32 -5.81 5.03
CA PHE A 314 -6.71 -5.38 6.30
C PHE A 314 -6.12 -6.53 7.10
N ALA A 315 -6.69 -7.73 7.02
CA ALA A 315 -6.09 -8.94 7.57
C ALA A 315 -4.72 -9.18 6.92
N HIS A 316 -4.65 -9.16 5.59
CA HIS A 316 -3.37 -9.29 4.88
C HIS A 316 -2.41 -8.14 5.19
N PHE A 317 -2.90 -6.91 5.27
CA PHE A 317 -2.09 -5.73 5.61
C PHE A 317 -1.46 -5.83 7.00
N LEU A 318 -2.16 -6.42 7.97
CA LEU A 318 -1.64 -6.60 9.31
C LEU A 318 -0.48 -7.61 9.37
N ILE A 319 -0.53 -8.65 8.53
CA ILE A 319 0.52 -9.69 8.46
C ILE A 319 1.70 -9.24 7.57
N HIS A 320 1.39 -8.65 6.41
CA HIS A 320 2.35 -8.35 5.34
C HIS A 320 2.25 -6.90 4.84
N PRO A 321 2.49 -5.88 5.68
CA PRO A 321 2.17 -4.47 5.37
C PRO A 321 2.92 -3.87 4.17
N ASP A 322 4.03 -4.48 3.74
CA ASP A 322 4.82 -4.05 2.59
C ASP A 322 4.38 -4.73 1.27
N ALA A 323 3.36 -5.59 1.30
CA ALA A 323 2.88 -6.34 0.14
C ALA A 323 1.83 -5.58 -0.69
N LYS A 324 1.38 -6.19 -1.79
CA LYS A 324 0.17 -5.77 -2.48
C LYS A 324 -1.04 -6.39 -1.75
N HIS A 325 -2.19 -5.72 -1.75
CA HIS A 325 -3.36 -6.14 -0.94
C HIS A 325 -4.69 -6.15 -1.71
N ASP A 326 -4.67 -5.98 -3.03
CA ASP A 326 -5.87 -6.13 -3.85
C ASP A 326 -6.26 -7.61 -4.00
N LEU A 327 -7.55 -7.84 -4.26
CA LEU A 327 -8.11 -9.19 -4.34
C LEU A 327 -7.37 -10.07 -5.33
N GLY A 328 -7.05 -9.56 -6.52
CA GLY A 328 -6.36 -10.35 -7.55
C GLY A 328 -5.00 -10.87 -7.07
N PHE A 329 -4.25 -10.06 -6.33
CA PHE A 329 -3.01 -10.51 -5.70
C PHE A 329 -3.27 -11.56 -4.60
N LEU A 330 -4.24 -11.32 -3.72
CA LEU A 330 -4.56 -12.27 -2.65
C LEU A 330 -5.06 -13.62 -3.20
N THR A 331 -5.90 -13.60 -4.23
CA THR A 331 -6.36 -14.79 -4.95
C THR A 331 -5.18 -15.62 -5.43
N SER A 332 -4.14 -14.99 -6.00
CA SER A 332 -2.93 -15.67 -6.51
C SER A 332 -2.03 -16.29 -5.44
N VAL A 333 -2.23 -15.96 -4.16
CA VAL A 333 -1.39 -16.42 -3.04
C VAL A 333 -2.14 -17.39 -2.12
N TYR A 334 -3.43 -17.14 -1.91
CA TYR A 334 -4.25 -17.83 -0.92
C TYR A 334 -5.26 -18.81 -1.52
N THR A 335 -5.35 -18.86 -2.85
CA THR A 335 -6.31 -19.74 -3.54
C THR A 335 -5.66 -20.38 -4.76
N ASN A 336 -6.32 -21.41 -5.28
CA ASN A 336 -5.95 -22.07 -6.53
C ASN A 336 -6.67 -21.48 -7.75
N MET A 337 -7.45 -20.39 -7.56
CA MET A 337 -8.18 -19.72 -8.64
C MET A 337 -7.23 -18.93 -9.53
N ASN A 338 -7.46 -19.03 -10.83
CA ASN A 338 -6.77 -18.18 -11.80
C ASN A 338 -7.16 -16.72 -11.62
N TYR A 339 -6.28 -15.82 -12.04
CA TYR A 339 -6.58 -14.40 -12.08
C TYR A 339 -7.80 -14.12 -12.96
N HIS A 340 -8.85 -13.53 -12.38
CA HIS A 340 -10.12 -13.22 -13.07
C HIS A 340 -10.42 -11.72 -13.16
N LYS A 341 -9.58 -10.85 -12.58
CA LYS A 341 -9.90 -9.43 -12.42
C LYS A 341 -9.93 -8.62 -13.72
N ASP A 342 -9.46 -9.16 -14.84
CA ASP A 342 -9.54 -8.52 -16.16
C ASP A 342 -10.77 -8.95 -16.96
N GLU A 343 -11.50 -9.98 -16.54
CA GLU A 343 -12.70 -10.49 -17.24
C GLU A 343 -13.81 -9.43 -17.34
N PHE A 344 -13.75 -8.39 -16.50
CA PHE A 344 -14.74 -7.31 -16.46
C PHE A 344 -14.14 -5.89 -16.65
N LYS A 345 -12.91 -5.73 -17.16
CA LYS A 345 -12.22 -4.42 -17.18
C LYS A 345 -12.58 -3.45 -18.32
N ASP A 346 -13.16 -3.92 -19.42
CA ASP A 346 -13.20 -3.13 -20.67
C ASP A 346 -14.37 -2.14 -20.82
N TRP A 347 -15.28 -2.02 -19.85
CA TRP A 347 -16.37 -1.04 -19.96
C TRP A 347 -16.09 0.20 -19.12
N SER A 348 -15.70 1.26 -19.82
CA SER A 348 -15.56 2.61 -19.31
C SER A 348 -16.87 3.12 -18.67
N GLN A 349 -17.18 2.79 -17.41
CA GLN A 349 -18.11 3.48 -16.49
C GLN A 349 -19.48 3.97 -17.02
N LYS A 350 -19.94 3.59 -18.22
CA LYS A 350 -21.04 4.28 -18.93
C LYS A 350 -22.14 3.36 -19.44
N GLN A 351 -21.96 2.03 -19.45
CA GLN A 351 -22.97 1.10 -19.95
C GLN A 351 -23.03 -0.17 -19.08
N PHE A 352 -24.24 -0.60 -18.76
CA PHE A 352 -24.54 -1.89 -18.13
C PHE A 352 -24.29 -2.99 -19.18
N PRO A 353 -23.58 -4.09 -18.88
CA PRO A 353 -23.35 -5.18 -19.84
C PRO A 353 -24.68 -5.73 -20.36
N LYS A 354 -24.69 -6.16 -21.62
CA LYS A 354 -25.87 -6.79 -22.21
C LYS A 354 -26.02 -8.28 -21.85
N ASP A 355 -25.01 -8.85 -21.21
CA ASP A 355 -24.91 -10.24 -20.75
C ASP A 355 -24.77 -10.32 -19.22
N HIS A 356 -24.67 -11.54 -18.69
CA HIS A 356 -24.57 -11.79 -17.24
C HIS A 356 -23.11 -11.78 -16.73
N THR A 357 -22.15 -11.34 -17.53
CA THR A 357 -20.71 -11.38 -17.20
C THR A 357 -20.38 -10.62 -15.91
N LEU A 358 -21.06 -9.49 -15.65
CA LEU A 358 -20.92 -8.73 -14.40
C LEU A 358 -21.33 -9.57 -13.19
N TRP A 359 -22.43 -10.31 -13.30
CA TRP A 359 -22.97 -11.12 -12.22
C TRP A 359 -22.07 -12.33 -11.94
N GLU A 360 -21.53 -12.96 -12.98
CA GLU A 360 -20.53 -14.01 -12.85
C GLU A 360 -19.23 -13.50 -12.20
N TYR A 361 -18.76 -12.32 -12.62
CA TYR A 361 -17.59 -11.67 -12.05
C TYR A 361 -17.77 -11.36 -10.55
N ASN A 362 -18.91 -10.79 -10.18
CA ASN A 362 -19.24 -10.49 -8.78
C ASN A 362 -19.34 -11.77 -7.93
N ILE A 363 -19.85 -12.87 -8.48
CA ILE A 363 -19.80 -14.20 -7.83
C ILE A 363 -18.35 -14.66 -7.61
N LYS A 364 -17.48 -14.53 -8.62
CA LYS A 364 -16.06 -14.88 -8.49
C LYS A 364 -15.38 -14.07 -7.39
N ASP A 365 -15.72 -12.79 -7.26
CA ASP A 365 -15.17 -11.91 -6.22
C ASP A 365 -15.58 -12.34 -4.81
N VAL A 366 -16.85 -12.65 -4.55
CA VAL A 366 -17.26 -13.13 -3.21
C VAL A 366 -16.70 -14.51 -2.88
N ILE A 367 -16.61 -15.42 -3.86
CA ILE A 367 -15.99 -16.75 -3.67
C ILE A 367 -14.49 -16.62 -3.39
N ALA A 368 -13.77 -15.83 -4.19
CA ALA A 368 -12.35 -15.58 -3.98
C ALA A 368 -12.10 -14.96 -2.61
N THR A 369 -12.89 -13.94 -2.24
CA THR A 369 -12.78 -13.27 -0.95
C THR A 369 -13.03 -14.23 0.22
N HIS A 370 -14.04 -15.11 0.13
CA HIS A 370 -14.29 -16.13 1.16
C HIS A 370 -13.12 -17.10 1.32
N ARG A 371 -12.59 -17.62 0.21
CA ARG A 371 -11.42 -18.53 0.23
C ARG A 371 -10.18 -17.87 0.81
N VAL A 372 -9.92 -16.61 0.43
CA VAL A 372 -8.85 -15.79 1.00
C VAL A 372 -9.06 -15.60 2.52
N TYR A 373 -10.28 -15.27 2.95
CA TYR A 373 -10.62 -15.12 4.36
C TYR A 373 -10.27 -16.38 5.18
N ARG A 374 -10.65 -17.57 4.71
CA ARG A 374 -10.39 -18.81 5.45
C ARG A 374 -8.91 -19.00 5.74
N ARG A 375 -8.07 -18.71 4.75
CA ARG A 375 -6.61 -18.86 4.89
C ARG A 375 -5.99 -17.74 5.71
N LEU A 376 -6.36 -16.48 5.47
CA LEU A 376 -5.89 -15.35 6.27
C LEU A 376 -6.30 -15.43 7.73
N LYS A 377 -7.48 -15.98 8.03
CA LYS A 377 -7.90 -16.23 9.42
C LYS A 377 -6.94 -17.19 10.11
N ALA A 378 -6.55 -18.28 9.46
CA ALA A 378 -5.57 -19.23 9.99
C ALA A 378 -4.20 -18.57 10.17
N ASP A 379 -3.73 -17.81 9.18
CA ASP A 379 -2.44 -17.12 9.28
C ASP A 379 -2.44 -16.06 10.39
N LEU A 380 -3.54 -15.32 10.60
CA LEU A 380 -3.69 -14.41 11.75
C LEU A 380 -3.61 -15.15 13.10
N GLN A 381 -4.13 -16.37 13.18
CA GLN A 381 -4.06 -17.19 14.40
C GLN A 381 -2.64 -17.71 14.64
N GLU A 382 -1.98 -18.20 13.60
CA GLU A 382 -0.58 -18.66 13.64
C GLU A 382 0.37 -17.53 14.06
N GLU A 383 0.11 -16.31 13.58
CA GLU A 383 0.90 -15.12 13.91
C GLU A 383 0.53 -14.48 15.26
N GLY A 384 -0.49 -14.99 15.96
CA GLY A 384 -0.97 -14.44 17.24
C GLY A 384 -1.65 -13.06 17.10
N LEU A 385 -2.12 -12.71 15.91
CA LEU A 385 -2.69 -11.42 15.54
C LEU A 385 -4.23 -11.41 15.50
N TYR A 386 -4.87 -12.58 15.60
CA TYR A 386 -6.32 -12.71 15.44
C TYR A 386 -7.13 -11.87 16.44
N ASP A 387 -6.74 -11.87 17.72
CA ASP A 387 -7.45 -11.12 18.76
C ASP A 387 -7.24 -9.60 18.60
N PHE A 388 -6.03 -9.18 18.22
CA PHE A 388 -5.77 -7.79 17.90
C PHE A 388 -6.57 -7.33 16.67
N PHE A 389 -6.68 -8.19 15.65
CA PHE A 389 -7.45 -7.91 14.45
C PHE A 389 -8.94 -7.76 14.73
N THR A 390 -9.54 -8.75 15.41
CA THR A 390 -10.98 -8.80 15.66
C THR A 390 -11.43 -7.93 16.84
N GLY A 391 -10.59 -7.78 17.87
CA GLY A 391 -10.88 -6.98 19.05
C GLY A 391 -10.62 -5.49 18.88
N TYR A 392 -9.80 -5.10 17.89
CA TYR A 392 -9.42 -3.70 17.69
C TYR A 392 -9.40 -3.25 16.24
N VAL A 393 -8.65 -3.90 15.34
CA VAL A 393 -8.48 -3.39 13.96
C VAL A 393 -9.81 -3.27 13.23
N MET A 394 -10.66 -4.29 13.31
CA MET A 394 -11.98 -4.30 12.66
C MET A 394 -13.01 -3.40 13.36
N PRO A 395 -13.17 -3.43 14.70
CA PRO A 395 -14.02 -2.46 15.40
C PRO A 395 -13.66 -1.00 15.11
N PHE A 396 -12.37 -0.68 15.01
CA PHE A 396 -11.93 0.68 14.66
C PHE A 396 -12.35 1.09 13.24
N ARG A 397 -12.55 0.15 12.30
CA ARG A 397 -13.08 0.48 10.97
C ARG A 397 -14.48 1.07 11.02
N ARG A 398 -15.31 0.69 12.00
CA ARG A 398 -16.63 1.29 12.18
C ARG A 398 -16.53 2.79 12.51
N VAL A 399 -15.52 3.19 13.27
CA VAL A 399 -15.20 4.60 13.53
C VAL A 399 -14.87 5.32 12.21
N LEU A 400 -14.03 4.71 11.38
CA LEU A 400 -13.65 5.29 10.09
C LEU A 400 -14.84 5.37 9.13
N PHE A 401 -15.67 4.33 9.05
CA PHE A 401 -16.89 4.35 8.25
C PHE A 401 -17.82 5.52 8.63
N GLU A 402 -17.97 5.82 9.93
CA GLU A 402 -18.71 7.00 10.38
C GLU A 402 -18.02 8.31 9.96
N MET A 403 -16.69 8.41 10.12
CA MET A 403 -15.92 9.59 9.69
C MET A 403 -16.04 9.84 8.18
N GLU A 404 -15.92 8.81 7.35
CA GLU A 404 -16.01 8.90 5.88
C GLU A 404 -17.43 9.25 5.43
N HIS A 405 -18.44 8.57 5.98
CA HIS A 405 -19.83 8.77 5.61
C HIS A 405 -20.32 10.17 6.00
N ARG A 406 -19.96 10.63 7.21
CA ARG A 406 -20.32 11.95 7.71
C ARG A 406 -19.53 13.06 7.01
N GLY A 407 -18.21 12.94 6.93
CA GLY A 407 -17.30 13.98 6.47
C GLY A 407 -17.28 15.24 7.34
N LEU A 408 -16.45 16.19 6.96
CA LEU A 408 -16.28 17.47 7.67
C LEU A 408 -17.18 18.56 7.07
N ARG A 409 -17.82 19.36 7.92
CA ARG A 409 -18.55 20.55 7.46
C ARG A 409 -17.54 21.66 7.12
N VAL A 410 -17.79 22.37 6.04
CA VAL A 410 -16.95 23.48 5.59
C VAL A 410 -17.77 24.76 5.46
N ASP A 411 -17.14 25.89 5.74
CA ASP A 411 -17.64 27.22 5.37
C ASP A 411 -17.32 27.45 3.89
N THR A 412 -18.29 27.15 3.02
CA THR A 412 -18.13 27.26 1.56
C THR A 412 -17.94 28.72 1.11
N LYS A 413 -18.47 29.67 1.86
CA LYS A 413 -18.30 31.10 1.59
C LYS A 413 -16.87 31.51 1.89
N LEU A 414 -16.37 31.21 3.09
CA LEU A 414 -14.99 31.51 3.47
C LEU A 414 -13.98 30.77 2.58
N MET A 415 -14.26 29.54 2.20
CA MET A 415 -13.45 28.77 1.23
C MET A 415 -13.37 29.47 -0.14
N THR A 416 -14.48 30.07 -0.59
CA THR A 416 -14.53 30.87 -1.83
C THR A 416 -13.75 32.18 -1.69
N GLU A 417 -13.93 32.89 -0.58
CA GLU A 417 -13.20 34.13 -0.27
C GLU A 417 -11.68 33.90 -0.26
N TRP A 418 -11.20 32.81 0.37
CA TRP A 418 -9.78 32.42 0.35
C TRP A 418 -9.28 32.06 -1.05
N ARG A 419 -10.09 31.35 -1.84
CA ARG A 419 -9.75 31.00 -3.21
C ARG A 419 -9.54 32.26 -4.05
N GLU A 420 -10.50 33.19 -4.00
CA GLU A 420 -10.43 34.45 -4.75
C GLU A 420 -9.27 35.32 -4.29
N PHE A 421 -9.03 35.41 -2.97
CA PHE A 421 -7.90 36.14 -2.42
C PHE A 421 -6.56 35.59 -2.93
N ILE A 422 -6.35 34.27 -2.87
CA ILE A 422 -5.11 33.66 -3.35
C ILE A 422 -4.96 33.80 -4.87
N GLU A 423 -6.02 33.51 -5.62
CA GLU A 423 -6.00 33.49 -7.08
C GLU A 423 -5.84 34.90 -7.69
N GLN A 424 -6.51 35.89 -7.14
CA GLN A 424 -6.55 37.24 -7.71
C GLN A 424 -5.52 38.20 -7.10
N GLN A 425 -5.02 37.93 -5.89
CA GLN A 425 -4.12 38.85 -5.18
C GLN A 425 -2.75 38.22 -4.91
N GLU A 426 -2.66 37.21 -4.04
CA GLU A 426 -1.37 36.70 -3.55
C GLU A 426 -0.54 36.02 -4.66
N LEU A 427 -1.16 35.15 -5.46
CA LEU A 427 -0.46 34.38 -6.48
C LEU A 427 0.10 35.25 -7.61
N PRO A 428 -0.65 36.20 -8.21
CA PRO A 428 -0.11 37.12 -9.21
C PRO A 428 1.05 37.95 -8.67
N VAL A 429 0.96 38.46 -7.44
CA VAL A 429 2.03 39.23 -6.80
C VAL A 429 3.27 38.35 -6.60
N ALA A 430 3.10 37.16 -6.02
CA ALA A 430 4.21 36.24 -5.80
C ALA A 430 4.89 35.82 -7.11
N GLN A 431 4.12 35.57 -8.17
CA GLN A 431 4.65 35.23 -9.50
C GLN A 431 5.37 36.42 -10.15
N ALA A 432 4.85 37.65 -10.03
CA ALA A 432 5.49 38.85 -10.54
C ALA A 432 6.84 39.12 -9.85
N VAL A 433 6.89 38.95 -8.52
CA VAL A 433 8.14 39.02 -7.74
C VAL A 433 9.14 37.98 -8.23
N LEU A 434 8.70 36.74 -8.43
CA LEU A 434 9.59 35.69 -8.95
C LEU A 434 10.12 36.02 -10.35
N ASN A 435 9.24 36.44 -11.26
CA ASN A 435 9.61 36.79 -12.63
C ASN A 435 10.63 37.94 -12.64
N LYS A 436 10.45 38.94 -11.77
CA LYS A 436 11.41 40.04 -11.59
C LYS A 436 12.76 39.56 -11.07
N MET A 437 12.78 38.63 -10.11
CA MET A 437 14.02 38.07 -9.55
C MET A 437 14.79 37.22 -10.56
N VAL A 438 14.11 36.44 -11.40
CA VAL A 438 14.76 35.54 -12.38
C VAL A 438 15.01 36.20 -13.74
N GLY A 439 14.30 37.29 -14.06
CA GLY A 439 14.43 38.06 -15.30
C GLY A 439 13.59 37.57 -16.48
N PHE A 440 12.72 36.57 -16.28
CA PHE A 440 11.84 36.01 -17.30
C PHE A 440 10.62 35.34 -16.66
N GLU A 441 9.65 34.93 -17.46
CA GLU A 441 8.50 34.16 -16.96
C GLU A 441 8.89 32.71 -16.66
N LEU A 442 8.97 32.36 -15.38
CA LEU A 442 9.29 31.01 -14.93
C LEU A 442 8.03 30.38 -14.32
N ASN A 443 7.53 29.26 -14.86
CA ASN A 443 6.46 28.50 -14.24
C ASN A 443 7.03 27.59 -13.13
N PRO A 444 6.77 27.90 -11.84
CA PRO A 444 7.40 27.16 -10.75
C PRO A 444 6.91 25.72 -10.67
N ASN A 445 5.70 25.44 -11.13
CA ASN A 445 5.14 24.08 -11.12
C ASN A 445 5.72 23.17 -12.22
N SER A 446 6.44 23.73 -13.20
CA SER A 446 7.15 22.95 -14.19
C SER A 446 8.50 22.51 -13.64
N SER A 447 8.60 21.25 -13.21
CA SER A 447 9.86 20.67 -12.73
C SER A 447 10.98 20.75 -13.77
N LYS A 448 10.62 20.67 -15.06
CA LYS A 448 11.55 20.87 -16.17
C LYS A 448 12.09 22.30 -16.21
N GLN A 449 11.21 23.31 -16.21
CA GLN A 449 11.67 24.71 -16.28
C GLN A 449 12.50 25.11 -15.06
N VAL A 450 12.01 24.79 -13.85
CA VAL A 450 12.74 25.10 -12.60
C VAL A 450 14.07 24.36 -12.57
N GLY A 451 14.08 23.06 -12.86
CA GLY A 451 15.31 22.26 -12.88
C GLY A 451 16.34 22.79 -13.88
N THR A 452 15.90 23.16 -15.08
CA THR A 452 16.74 23.78 -16.11
C THR A 452 17.31 25.11 -15.63
N TYR A 453 16.50 26.01 -15.06
CA TYR A 453 16.97 27.30 -14.55
C TYR A 453 18.00 27.12 -13.43
N LEU A 454 17.72 26.27 -12.44
CA LEU A 454 18.62 26.03 -11.31
C LEU A 454 19.95 25.40 -11.78
N HIS A 455 19.89 24.41 -12.68
CA HIS A 455 21.08 23.70 -13.15
C HIS A 455 21.88 24.50 -14.18
N GLN A 456 21.23 25.02 -15.22
CA GLN A 456 21.92 25.67 -16.34
C GLN A 456 22.27 27.12 -16.05
N THR A 457 21.38 27.89 -15.41
CA THR A 457 21.56 29.32 -15.13
C THR A 457 22.28 29.53 -13.81
N LEU A 458 21.75 28.98 -12.71
CA LEU A 458 22.35 29.16 -11.37
C LEU A 458 23.49 28.18 -11.05
N LYS A 459 23.79 27.24 -11.97
CA LYS A 459 24.87 26.23 -11.82
C LYS A 459 24.76 25.41 -10.52
N MET A 460 23.53 25.16 -10.08
CA MET A 460 23.26 24.35 -8.88
C MET A 460 23.19 22.85 -9.20
N PRO A 461 23.62 21.98 -8.28
CA PRO A 461 23.54 20.54 -8.44
C PRO A 461 22.11 20.05 -8.19
N VAL A 462 21.31 19.98 -9.26
CA VAL A 462 19.93 19.46 -9.21
C VAL A 462 19.92 17.97 -9.57
N PRO A 463 19.38 17.09 -8.70
CA PRO A 463 19.29 15.67 -9.00
C PRO A 463 18.42 15.40 -10.24
N GLN A 464 18.72 14.33 -10.98
CA GLN A 464 17.91 13.85 -12.10
C GLN A 464 17.37 12.45 -11.81
N THR A 465 16.18 12.15 -12.33
CA THR A 465 15.64 10.78 -12.34
C THR A 465 16.43 9.92 -13.32
N ALA A 466 16.23 8.60 -13.28
CA ALA A 466 16.83 7.67 -14.25
C ALA A 466 16.45 7.99 -15.71
N LEU A 467 15.34 8.71 -15.94
CA LEU A 467 14.88 9.19 -17.25
C LEU A 467 15.46 10.57 -17.63
N GLY A 468 16.38 11.12 -16.82
CA GLY A 468 17.03 12.42 -17.06
C GLY A 468 16.21 13.65 -16.65
N ASN A 469 15.03 13.47 -16.06
CA ASN A 469 14.19 14.59 -15.62
C ASN A 469 14.72 15.18 -14.31
N TYR A 470 14.81 16.51 -14.20
CA TYR A 470 15.19 17.15 -12.95
C TYR A 470 14.19 16.88 -11.82
N THR A 471 14.71 16.62 -10.63
CA THR A 471 13.94 16.47 -9.40
C THR A 471 14.10 17.73 -8.57
N VAL A 472 13.05 18.52 -8.50
CA VAL A 472 13.01 19.80 -7.75
C VAL A 472 11.92 19.75 -6.70
N ARG A 473 11.82 18.68 -5.92
CA ARG A 473 10.82 18.58 -4.84
C ARG A 473 11.10 19.58 -3.72
N GLU A 474 10.14 19.78 -2.83
CA GLU A 474 10.25 20.70 -1.68
C GLU A 474 11.54 20.44 -0.89
N GLU A 475 11.85 19.18 -0.57
CA GLU A 475 13.05 18.80 0.18
C GLU A 475 14.35 19.11 -0.56
N VAL A 476 14.33 19.03 -1.91
CA VAL A 476 15.49 19.40 -2.73
C VAL A 476 15.68 20.91 -2.71
N LEU A 477 14.60 21.68 -2.85
CA LEU A 477 14.67 23.14 -2.82
C LEU A 477 15.09 23.66 -1.44
N GLU A 478 14.60 23.07 -0.35
CA GLU A 478 15.03 23.37 1.02
C GLU A 478 16.51 23.08 1.24
N ALA A 479 17.00 21.94 0.74
CA ALA A 479 18.42 21.62 0.81
C ALA A 479 19.29 22.62 0.02
N LEU A 480 18.79 23.09 -1.14
CA LEU A 480 19.46 24.14 -1.92
C LEU A 480 19.42 25.49 -1.20
N ILE A 481 18.32 25.85 -0.54
CA ILE A 481 18.21 27.09 0.28
C ILE A 481 19.29 27.10 1.36
N ALA A 482 19.43 25.99 2.09
CA ALA A 482 20.43 25.87 3.16
C ALA A 482 21.87 25.96 2.61
N ARG A 483 22.11 25.40 1.42
CA ARG A 483 23.45 25.32 0.81
C ARG A 483 23.86 26.59 0.06
N TYR A 484 22.92 27.35 -0.48
CA TYR A 484 23.17 28.52 -1.33
C TYR A 484 22.48 29.79 -0.81
N PRO A 485 22.97 30.38 0.31
CA PRO A 485 22.35 31.57 0.91
C PRO A 485 22.18 32.75 -0.05
N LYS A 486 23.10 32.92 -1.02
CA LYS A 486 23.03 33.98 -2.05
C LYS A 486 21.78 33.91 -2.93
N HIS A 487 21.21 32.71 -3.12
CA HIS A 487 20.03 32.48 -3.97
C HIS A 487 18.79 32.12 -3.15
N ARG A 488 18.87 32.23 -1.82
CA ARG A 488 17.82 31.85 -0.87
C ARG A 488 16.47 32.45 -1.25
N HIS A 489 16.41 33.76 -1.50
CA HIS A 489 15.15 34.45 -1.82
C HIS A 489 14.48 33.94 -3.09
N ILE A 490 15.26 33.60 -4.13
CA ILE A 490 14.70 33.04 -5.38
C ILE A 490 14.09 31.66 -5.11
N LEU A 491 14.79 30.81 -4.36
CA LEU A 491 14.32 29.47 -4.03
C LEU A 491 13.10 29.48 -3.10
N GLU A 492 13.11 30.36 -2.09
CA GLU A 492 11.95 30.60 -1.20
C GLU A 492 10.75 31.12 -2.00
N GLN A 493 10.98 32.01 -2.98
CA GLN A 493 9.91 32.52 -3.83
C GLN A 493 9.35 31.45 -4.78
N ILE A 494 10.19 30.57 -5.33
CA ILE A 494 9.75 29.38 -6.10
C ILE A 494 8.86 28.50 -5.23
N LEU A 495 9.25 28.24 -3.97
CA LEU A 495 8.44 27.47 -3.02
C LEU A 495 7.12 28.17 -2.70
N CYS A 496 7.14 29.47 -2.42
CA CYS A 496 5.96 30.27 -2.14
C CYS A 496 4.91 30.15 -3.26
N VAL A 497 5.30 30.38 -4.52
CA VAL A 497 4.37 30.28 -5.66
C VAL A 497 3.81 28.86 -5.83
N ARG A 498 4.62 27.82 -5.59
CA ARG A 498 4.15 26.42 -5.62
C ARG A 498 3.15 26.12 -4.52
N VAL A 499 3.43 26.58 -3.30
CA VAL A 499 2.53 26.41 -2.16
C VAL A 499 1.19 27.07 -2.45
N LEU A 500 1.18 28.33 -2.90
CA LEU A 500 -0.05 29.04 -3.25
C LEU A 500 -0.82 28.33 -4.37
N LYS A 501 -0.17 28.03 -5.51
CA LYS A 501 -0.85 27.53 -6.71
C LYS A 501 -1.22 26.05 -6.64
N ALA A 502 -0.27 25.18 -6.30
CA ALA A 502 -0.50 23.72 -6.38
C ALA A 502 -1.10 23.15 -5.10
N LYS A 503 -0.72 23.69 -3.94
CA LYS A 503 -1.11 23.14 -2.63
C LYS A 503 -2.34 23.84 -2.07
N GLU A 504 -2.26 25.12 -1.76
CA GLU A 504 -3.36 25.88 -1.17
C GLU A 504 -4.56 25.96 -2.11
N LEU A 505 -4.36 26.54 -3.30
CA LEU A 505 -5.40 26.64 -4.31
C LEU A 505 -5.76 25.26 -4.87
N GLY A 506 -4.81 24.58 -5.53
CA GLY A 506 -5.08 23.38 -6.31
C GLY A 506 -5.41 22.10 -5.55
N THR A 507 -5.11 22.00 -4.24
CA THR A 507 -5.35 20.79 -3.44
C THR A 507 -6.39 20.99 -2.33
N TYR A 508 -6.41 22.15 -1.67
CA TYR A 508 -7.26 22.36 -0.50
C TYR A 508 -8.50 23.22 -0.80
N LEU A 509 -8.34 24.39 -1.42
CA LEU A 509 -9.44 25.31 -1.69
C LEU A 509 -10.32 24.90 -2.89
N THR A 510 -9.83 23.99 -3.74
CA THR A 510 -10.59 23.38 -4.84
C THR A 510 -10.98 21.92 -4.57
N ALA A 511 -10.76 21.42 -3.35
CA ALA A 511 -11.12 20.06 -2.98
C ALA A 511 -12.62 19.82 -3.24
N PRO A 512 -13.00 18.79 -4.03
CA PRO A 512 -14.40 18.59 -4.36
C PRO A 512 -15.22 18.20 -3.12
N LEU A 513 -16.33 18.89 -2.91
CA LEU A 513 -17.26 18.61 -1.82
C LEU A 513 -18.33 17.61 -2.26
N SER A 514 -18.89 16.89 -1.31
CA SER A 514 -20.09 16.09 -1.55
C SER A 514 -21.32 16.99 -1.77
N PRO A 515 -22.43 16.46 -2.35
CA PRO A 515 -23.63 17.26 -2.65
C PRO A 515 -24.24 17.95 -1.42
N ASP A 516 -24.05 17.40 -0.22
CA ASP A 516 -24.43 17.99 1.07
C ASP A 516 -23.43 19.06 1.58
N GLY A 517 -22.48 19.48 0.74
CA GLY A 517 -21.51 20.53 1.04
C GLY A 517 -20.41 20.11 2.02
N ARG A 518 -20.12 18.81 2.15
CA ARG A 518 -19.14 18.29 3.12
C ARG A 518 -17.86 17.81 2.46
N LEU A 519 -16.76 17.85 3.20
CA LEU A 519 -15.47 17.30 2.78
C LEU A 519 -15.40 15.82 3.21
N LYS A 520 -15.81 14.91 2.33
CA LYS A 520 -15.82 13.45 2.57
C LYS A 520 -14.55 12.81 2.01
N CYS A 521 -13.63 12.46 2.92
CA CYS A 521 -12.36 11.82 2.59
C CYS A 521 -12.45 10.31 2.80
N SER A 522 -11.52 9.55 2.21
CA SER A 522 -11.29 8.14 2.57
C SER A 522 -10.06 8.03 3.48
N PHE A 523 -10.11 7.10 4.43
CA PHE A 523 -9.03 6.82 5.39
C PHE A 523 -8.31 5.51 5.08
N GLY A 524 -7.02 5.61 4.84
CA GLY A 524 -6.10 4.48 4.71
C GLY A 524 -5.22 4.31 5.96
N SER A 525 -4.27 3.38 5.89
CA SER A 525 -3.27 3.17 6.93
C SER A 525 -1.90 2.99 6.29
N THR A 526 -0.89 3.63 6.87
CA THR A 526 0.52 3.44 6.50
C THR A 526 1.09 2.17 7.14
N VAL A 527 2.29 1.75 6.74
CA VAL A 527 2.98 0.55 7.27
C VAL A 527 3.18 0.61 8.79
N THR A 528 3.32 1.80 9.36
CA THR A 528 3.40 1.99 10.82
C THR A 528 2.02 2.05 11.50
N GLY A 529 0.94 1.90 10.75
CA GLY A 529 -0.44 1.99 11.22
C GLY A 529 -1.04 3.39 11.13
N ARG A 530 -0.24 4.46 11.00
CA ARG A 530 -0.74 5.86 10.99
C ARG A 530 -1.85 6.01 9.95
N LEU A 531 -2.95 6.66 10.31
CA LEU A 531 -4.01 6.95 9.34
C LEU A 531 -3.51 7.90 8.26
N SER A 532 -3.92 7.61 7.03
CA SER A 532 -3.76 8.51 5.89
C SER A 532 -5.14 8.93 5.41
N SER A 533 -5.24 10.11 4.80
CA SER A 533 -6.48 10.60 4.22
C SER A 533 -6.26 11.03 2.77
N SER A 534 -7.21 10.74 1.90
CA SER A 534 -7.20 11.12 0.49
C SER A 534 -8.60 11.43 0.00
N SER A 535 -8.72 11.83 -1.27
CA SER A 535 -10.01 11.81 -1.94
C SER A 535 -10.61 10.41 -1.93
N ASN A 536 -11.93 10.35 -1.83
CA ASN A 536 -12.71 9.12 -1.87
C ASN A 536 -12.86 8.60 -3.32
N HIS A 537 -13.55 7.48 -3.50
CA HIS A 537 -13.73 6.86 -4.83
C HIS A 537 -14.59 7.69 -5.80
N LEU A 538 -15.35 8.68 -5.30
CA LEU A 538 -16.07 9.68 -6.09
C LEU A 538 -15.20 10.90 -6.45
N GLY A 539 -13.94 10.93 -6.01
CA GLY A 539 -13.03 12.06 -6.19
C GLY A 539 -13.28 13.23 -5.23
N GLN A 540 -14.13 13.07 -4.22
CA GLN A 540 -14.41 14.09 -3.20
C GLN A 540 -13.40 14.03 -2.07
N GLY A 541 -13.21 15.13 -1.34
CA GLY A 541 -12.26 15.17 -0.21
C GLY A 541 -10.82 15.46 -0.63
N THR A 542 -9.92 15.47 0.34
CA THR A 542 -8.49 15.79 0.16
C THR A 542 -7.64 15.17 1.28
N ASN A 543 -6.34 15.46 1.30
CA ASN A 543 -5.48 15.11 2.41
C ASN A 543 -5.76 16.02 3.63
N LEU A 544 -6.19 15.45 4.75
CA LEU A 544 -6.48 16.18 5.98
C LEU A 544 -5.25 16.38 6.88
N GLN A 545 -4.17 15.64 6.68
CA GLN A 545 -2.98 15.67 7.53
C GLN A 545 -2.17 16.96 7.35
N ASN A 546 -2.09 17.45 6.11
CA ASN A 546 -1.13 18.50 5.73
C ASN A 546 -1.78 19.84 5.37
N ILE A 547 -3.03 20.08 5.82
CA ILE A 547 -3.74 21.34 5.59
C ILE A 547 -2.97 22.49 6.29
N PRO A 548 -2.57 23.55 5.55
CA PRO A 548 -1.93 24.73 6.11
C PRO A 548 -2.78 25.29 7.25
N PRO A 549 -2.16 25.67 8.40
CA PRO A 549 -2.92 26.06 9.58
C PRO A 549 -3.97 27.13 9.32
N HIS A 550 -3.63 28.19 8.58
CA HIS A 550 -4.57 29.27 8.25
C HIS A 550 -5.76 28.81 7.42
N LEU A 551 -5.63 27.76 6.59
CA LEU A 551 -6.77 27.23 5.82
C LEU A 551 -7.66 26.31 6.65
N ARG A 552 -7.22 25.82 7.82
CA ARG A 552 -8.07 24.98 8.68
C ARG A 552 -9.32 25.71 9.19
N GLN A 553 -9.34 27.04 9.16
CA GLN A 553 -10.50 27.83 9.57
C GLN A 553 -11.74 27.61 8.69
N VAL A 554 -11.57 27.13 7.46
CA VAL A 554 -12.70 26.79 6.57
C VAL A 554 -13.46 25.56 7.07
N VAL A 555 -12.85 24.75 7.94
CA VAL A 555 -13.50 23.57 8.53
C VAL A 555 -14.15 24.00 9.84
N ILE A 556 -15.47 23.81 9.93
CA ILE A 556 -16.32 24.30 11.02
C ILE A 556 -17.09 23.14 11.67
N PRO A 557 -17.41 23.21 12.98
CA PRO A 557 -18.20 22.19 13.68
C PRO A 557 -19.65 22.24 13.22
N GLU A 558 -20.51 21.33 13.67
CA GLU A 558 -21.95 21.44 13.40
C GLU A 558 -22.57 22.71 14.00
N PRO A 559 -23.74 23.16 13.51
CA PRO A 559 -24.49 24.23 14.16
C PRO A 559 -24.69 23.97 15.65
N GLY A 560 -24.39 24.95 16.50
CA GLY A 560 -24.48 24.84 17.95
C GLY A 560 -23.38 24.02 18.63
N GLN A 561 -22.34 23.61 17.88
CA GLN A 561 -21.22 22.83 18.40
C GLN A 561 -19.90 23.59 18.31
N VAL A 562 -18.92 23.10 19.06
CA VAL A 562 -17.52 23.54 19.05
C VAL A 562 -16.61 22.35 18.73
N PHE A 563 -15.39 22.64 18.29
CA PHE A 563 -14.35 21.62 18.20
C PHE A 563 -13.51 21.55 19.47
N VAL A 564 -13.19 20.32 19.87
CA VAL A 564 -12.17 19.99 20.87
C VAL A 564 -11.15 19.06 20.20
N GLU A 565 -9.87 19.31 20.48
CA GLU A 565 -8.75 18.58 19.86
C GLU A 565 -7.81 18.04 20.94
N PRO A 566 -8.04 16.81 21.43
CA PRO A 566 -7.10 16.10 22.29
C PRO A 566 -5.86 15.66 21.50
N ASP A 567 -4.66 15.88 22.05
CA ASP A 567 -3.36 15.59 21.43
C ASP A 567 -2.45 14.84 22.42
N LEU A 568 -1.79 13.77 21.96
CA LEU A 568 -0.86 13.01 22.80
C LEU A 568 0.47 13.76 22.98
N SER A 569 0.75 14.18 24.20
CA SER A 569 1.87 15.08 24.49
C SER A 569 3.23 14.39 24.36
N GLN A 570 3.97 14.73 23.29
CA GLN A 570 5.34 14.26 23.06
C GLN A 570 5.43 12.72 23.02
N ALA A 571 4.42 12.09 22.39
CA ALA A 571 4.19 10.64 22.44
C ALA A 571 5.40 9.81 21.97
N GLU A 572 5.96 10.09 20.78
CA GLU A 572 7.07 9.30 20.22
C GLU A 572 8.31 9.30 21.10
N VAL A 573 8.74 10.46 21.62
CA VAL A 573 9.94 10.55 22.45
C VAL A 573 9.74 9.86 23.80
N ARG A 574 8.51 9.85 24.35
CA ARG A 574 8.17 9.07 25.54
C ARG A 574 8.27 7.58 25.24
N VAL A 575 7.65 7.10 24.16
CA VAL A 575 7.76 5.68 23.77
C VAL A 575 9.22 5.27 23.61
N MET A 576 10.04 6.10 22.95
CA MET A 576 11.48 5.85 22.81
C MET A 576 12.21 5.72 24.15
N ALA A 577 11.92 6.60 25.13
CA ALA A 577 12.53 6.53 26.47
C ALA A 577 12.24 5.20 27.19
N TRP A 578 11.05 4.62 26.99
CA TRP A 578 10.69 3.31 27.54
C TRP A 578 11.30 2.15 26.74
N LEU A 579 11.28 2.22 25.40
CA LEU A 579 11.84 1.18 24.53
C LEU A 579 13.35 0.99 24.72
N MET A 580 14.10 2.06 24.89
CA MET A 580 15.54 1.96 25.20
C MET A 580 15.82 1.81 26.70
N ASN A 581 14.77 1.79 27.53
CA ASN A 581 14.83 1.72 28.99
C ASN A 581 15.78 2.76 29.63
N SER A 582 15.74 4.01 29.16
CA SER A 582 16.63 5.06 29.68
C SER A 582 16.10 5.64 31.01
N PRO A 583 16.78 5.43 32.16
CA PRO A 583 16.32 5.96 33.44
C PRO A 583 16.29 7.50 33.44
N LYS A 584 17.29 8.12 32.79
CA LYS A 584 17.45 9.57 32.71
C LYS A 584 16.28 10.23 31.99
N LEU A 585 15.85 9.70 30.85
CA LEU A 585 14.73 10.27 30.11
C LEU A 585 13.40 10.00 30.80
N LYS A 586 13.21 8.79 31.38
CA LYS A 586 12.02 8.48 32.18
C LYS A 586 11.86 9.46 33.36
N GLN A 587 12.95 9.78 34.06
CA GLN A 587 12.93 10.73 35.18
C GLN A 587 12.44 12.13 34.76
N ILE A 588 12.90 12.66 33.63
CA ILE A 588 12.45 13.96 33.07
C ILE A 588 10.93 13.96 32.83
N PHE A 589 10.41 12.84 32.33
CA PHE A 589 8.97 12.72 32.08
C PHE A 589 8.16 12.59 33.37
N HIS A 590 8.69 11.92 34.40
CA HIS A 590 8.06 11.83 35.71
C HIS A 590 8.08 13.16 36.48
N SER A 591 9.11 13.99 36.31
CA SER A 591 9.21 15.32 36.93
C SER A 591 8.35 16.39 36.24
N GLY A 592 7.76 16.09 35.08
CA GLY A 592 6.99 17.05 34.27
C GLY A 592 7.86 18.06 33.52
N GLU A 593 9.18 17.85 33.47
CA GLU A 593 10.12 18.72 32.78
C GLU A 593 10.00 18.62 31.25
N LYS A 594 10.38 19.70 30.56
CA LYS A 594 10.33 19.74 29.09
C LYS A 594 11.59 19.11 28.49
N ILE A 595 11.48 17.86 28.03
CA ILE A 595 12.60 17.07 27.45
C ILE A 595 13.49 17.86 26.48
N HIS A 596 12.91 18.59 25.51
CA HIS A 596 13.71 19.33 24.54
C HIS A 596 14.50 20.50 25.15
N LYS A 597 14.00 21.10 26.24
CA LYS A 597 14.77 22.11 26.99
C LYS A 597 15.90 21.46 27.79
N ILE A 598 15.63 20.32 28.41
CA ILE A 598 16.65 19.60 29.18
C ILE A 598 17.77 19.11 28.24
N VAL A 599 17.41 18.46 27.13
CA VAL A 599 18.35 18.01 26.10
C VAL A 599 19.11 19.19 25.49
N GLY A 600 18.45 20.31 25.19
CA GLY A 600 19.14 21.51 24.73
C GLY A 600 20.15 22.03 25.74
N GLY A 601 19.82 22.00 27.04
CA GLY A 601 20.74 22.36 28.11
C GLY A 601 21.97 21.45 28.14
N TRP A 602 21.80 20.14 27.92
CA TRP A 602 22.94 19.22 27.80
C TRP A 602 23.77 19.46 26.55
N ILE A 603 23.15 19.66 25.39
CA ILE A 603 23.86 19.86 24.11
C ILE A 603 24.72 21.12 24.14
N TYR A 604 24.17 22.22 24.69
CA TYR A 604 24.81 23.54 24.69
C TYR A 604 25.51 23.91 26.00
N ASP A 605 25.53 22.99 26.98
CA ASP A 605 26.04 23.22 28.34
C ASP A 605 25.45 24.48 28.99
N LYS A 606 24.11 24.58 28.97
CA LYS A 606 23.34 25.73 29.46
C LYS A 606 22.22 25.29 30.40
N HIS A 607 21.86 26.18 31.32
CA HIS A 607 20.63 25.98 32.10
C HIS A 607 19.40 25.94 31.14
N PRO A 608 18.45 25.00 31.29
CA PRO A 608 17.32 24.80 30.35
C PRO A 608 16.46 26.04 30.08
N ASN A 609 16.39 26.97 31.04
CA ASN A 609 15.67 28.25 30.90
C ASN A 609 16.47 29.38 30.24
N LYS A 610 17.77 29.15 29.95
CA LYS A 610 18.65 30.11 29.28
C LYS A 610 18.88 29.78 27.80
N LEU A 611 18.17 28.80 27.25
CA LEU A 611 18.22 28.46 25.83
C LEU A 611 17.55 29.53 24.99
N THR A 612 18.18 29.88 23.87
CA THR A 612 17.54 30.69 22.84
C THR A 612 16.46 29.88 22.09
N PRO A 613 15.50 30.53 21.42
CA PRO A 613 14.51 29.84 20.59
C PRO A 613 15.12 28.92 19.51
N ASP A 614 16.24 29.35 18.91
CA ASP A 614 16.96 28.58 17.88
C ASP A 614 17.62 27.33 18.48
N GLU A 615 18.29 27.47 19.63
CA GLU A 615 18.90 26.34 20.34
C GLU A 615 17.86 25.30 20.76
N TYR A 616 16.71 25.76 21.25
CA TYR A 616 15.58 24.88 21.57
C TYR A 616 15.08 24.12 20.32
N LEU A 617 14.98 24.81 19.18
CA LEU A 617 14.53 24.22 17.93
C LEU A 617 15.54 23.16 17.42
N ILE A 618 16.83 23.46 17.48
CA ILE A 618 17.91 22.53 17.14
C ILE A 618 17.87 21.31 18.07
N ALA A 619 17.69 21.50 19.37
CA ALA A 619 17.59 20.39 20.33
C ALA A 619 16.39 19.49 20.02
N LYS A 620 15.22 20.07 19.76
CA LYS A 620 14.01 19.32 19.36
C LYS A 620 14.26 18.50 18.10
N ARG A 621 14.84 19.11 17.05
CA ARG A 621 15.17 18.44 15.79
C ARG A 621 16.26 17.39 15.95
N THR A 622 17.19 17.60 16.88
CA THR A 622 18.25 16.64 17.23
C THR A 622 17.66 15.37 17.82
N VAL A 623 16.73 15.49 18.79
CA VAL A 623 16.04 14.35 19.39
C VAL A 623 15.27 13.57 18.33
N HIS A 624 14.42 14.23 17.54
CA HIS A 624 13.65 13.55 16.49
C HIS A 624 14.52 12.91 15.40
N GLY A 625 15.58 13.60 14.96
CA GLY A 625 16.47 13.08 13.93
C GLY A 625 17.32 11.90 14.41
N SER A 626 17.74 11.92 15.67
CA SER A 626 18.59 10.87 16.25
C SER A 626 17.79 9.61 16.57
N ASN A 627 16.51 9.71 16.98
CA ASN A 627 15.67 8.54 17.28
C ASN A 627 15.63 7.51 16.14
N TYR A 628 15.71 7.95 14.89
CA TYR A 628 15.58 7.12 13.69
C TYR A 628 16.86 7.03 12.85
N ASP A 629 18.03 7.30 13.46
CA ASP A 629 19.34 7.30 12.78
C ASP A 629 19.32 8.05 11.43
N MET A 630 18.79 9.27 11.45
CA MET A 630 18.71 10.11 10.26
C MET A 630 20.11 10.30 9.66
N GLY A 631 20.24 10.03 8.36
CA GLY A 631 21.52 10.12 7.65
C GLY A 631 22.17 11.50 7.81
N GLU A 632 23.49 11.53 7.95
CA GLU A 632 24.29 12.69 8.39
C GLU A 632 23.97 13.99 7.62
N ARG A 633 23.85 13.92 6.29
CA ARG A 633 23.48 15.08 5.45
C ARG A 633 22.06 15.56 5.71
N LYS A 634 21.09 14.64 5.81
CA LYS A 634 19.69 14.97 6.10
C LYS A 634 19.53 15.54 7.50
N PHE A 635 20.29 15.02 8.46
CA PHE A 635 20.34 15.53 9.83
C PHE A 635 20.87 16.98 9.85
N ALA A 636 22.00 17.24 9.17
CA ALA A 636 22.58 18.57 9.04
C ALA A 636 21.59 19.58 8.44
N THR A 637 20.91 19.23 7.35
CA THR A 637 19.85 20.06 6.75
C THR A 637 18.68 20.28 7.71
N THR A 638 18.25 19.24 8.43
CA THR A 638 17.12 19.31 9.37
C THR A 638 17.40 20.31 10.48
N ILE A 639 18.60 20.27 11.09
CA ILE A 639 18.97 21.21 12.16
C ILE A 639 19.51 22.55 11.64
N GLY A 640 19.69 22.70 10.33
CA GLY A 640 20.17 23.95 9.72
C GLY A 640 21.65 24.25 10.01
N LYS A 641 22.50 23.22 10.16
CA LYS A 641 23.93 23.37 10.48
C LYS A 641 24.83 22.74 9.42
N PRO A 642 26.09 23.17 9.29
CA PRO A 642 27.09 22.45 8.48
C PRO A 642 27.24 21.00 8.92
N VAL A 643 27.56 20.10 7.98
CA VAL A 643 27.65 18.65 8.24
C VAL A 643 28.60 18.31 9.40
N ALA A 644 29.75 18.97 9.48
CA ALA A 644 30.72 18.74 10.56
C ALA A 644 30.17 19.13 11.94
N GLU A 645 29.50 20.27 12.05
CA GLU A 645 28.88 20.73 13.31
C GLU A 645 27.71 19.81 13.70
N ALA A 646 26.87 19.45 12.72
CA ALA A 646 25.76 18.54 12.94
C ALA A 646 26.23 17.16 13.42
N ARG A 647 27.34 16.66 12.88
CA ARG A 647 27.97 15.41 13.35
C ARG A 647 28.36 15.50 14.82
N LEU A 648 29.00 16.59 15.23
CA LEU A 648 29.41 16.80 16.63
C LEU A 648 28.20 16.88 17.58
N ILE A 649 27.16 17.63 17.22
CA ILE A 649 25.92 17.74 18.00
C ILE A 649 25.28 16.35 18.18
N ARG A 650 25.21 15.56 17.11
CA ARG A 650 24.63 14.22 17.15
C ARG A 650 25.46 13.26 17.99
N GLU A 651 26.78 13.29 17.84
CA GLU A 651 27.70 12.46 18.62
C GLU A 651 27.62 12.78 20.11
N HIS A 652 27.59 14.07 20.45
CA HIS A 652 27.40 14.51 21.82
C HIS A 652 26.05 14.03 22.39
N TYR A 653 24.96 14.11 21.61
CA TYR A 653 23.67 13.57 22.04
C TYR A 653 23.73 12.06 22.32
N PHE A 654 24.40 11.28 21.47
CA PHE A 654 24.59 9.85 21.72
C PHE A 654 25.48 9.55 22.93
N GLN A 655 26.42 10.42 23.29
CA GLN A 655 27.18 10.29 24.54
C GLN A 655 26.31 10.57 25.76
N ILE A 656 25.34 11.49 25.64
CA ILE A 656 24.41 11.84 26.71
C ILE A 656 23.31 10.78 26.89
N VAL A 657 22.89 10.13 25.79
CA VAL A 657 21.86 9.08 25.72
C VAL A 657 22.42 7.83 25.02
N PRO A 658 23.39 7.13 25.64
CA PRO A 658 24.05 5.97 25.04
C PRO A 658 23.10 4.79 24.76
N GLU A 659 22.00 4.70 25.51
CA GLU A 659 20.98 3.65 25.36
C GLU A 659 20.32 3.69 23.98
N LEU A 660 20.30 4.85 23.31
CA LEU A 660 19.73 4.98 21.97
C LEU A 660 20.55 4.20 20.93
N ARG A 661 21.90 4.20 21.03
CA ARG A 661 22.75 3.39 20.14
C ARG A 661 22.54 1.90 20.40
N ALA A 662 22.43 1.50 21.67
CA ALA A 662 22.16 0.13 22.04
C ALA A 662 20.79 -0.34 21.48
N TYR A 663 19.78 0.52 21.54
CA TYR A 663 18.48 0.25 20.93
C TYR A 663 18.57 0.10 19.39
N HIS A 664 19.28 0.98 18.69
CA HIS A 664 19.49 0.82 17.25
C HIS A 664 20.18 -0.49 16.91
N GLN A 665 21.22 -0.86 17.66
CA GLN A 665 21.91 -2.14 17.46
C GLN A 665 20.97 -3.34 17.69
N TYR A 666 20.20 -3.32 18.79
CA TYR A 666 19.19 -4.34 19.08
C TYR A 666 18.19 -4.52 17.93
N ILE A 667 17.71 -3.42 17.34
CA ILE A 667 16.79 -3.49 16.20
C ILE A 667 17.48 -4.06 14.97
N ARG A 668 18.74 -3.68 14.68
CA ARG A 668 19.50 -4.27 13.57
C ARG A 668 19.62 -5.78 13.75
N ASP A 669 20.11 -6.22 14.91
CA ASP A 669 20.34 -7.64 15.22
C ASP A 669 19.03 -8.44 15.10
N THR A 670 17.92 -7.88 15.59
CA THR A 670 16.60 -8.51 15.51
C THR A 670 16.14 -8.65 14.06
N VAL A 671 16.26 -7.60 13.24
CA VAL A 671 15.86 -7.64 11.82
C VAL A 671 16.77 -8.54 10.99
N GLU A 672 18.07 -8.61 11.29
CA GLU A 672 19.00 -9.52 10.63
C GLU A 672 18.70 -10.99 10.96
N ARG A 673 18.41 -11.29 12.23
CA ARG A 673 18.12 -12.65 12.70
C ARG A 673 16.73 -13.13 12.33
N GLU A 674 15.70 -12.34 12.63
CA GLU A 674 14.29 -12.77 12.60
C GLU A 674 13.53 -12.18 11.40
N ARG A 675 14.07 -11.12 10.78
CA ARG A 675 13.40 -10.38 9.68
C ARG A 675 12.05 -9.81 10.09
N LYS A 676 11.71 -9.78 11.38
CA LYS A 676 10.41 -9.38 11.91
C LYS A 676 10.60 -8.48 13.13
N LEU A 677 9.73 -7.47 13.25
CA LEU A 677 9.58 -6.67 14.47
C LEU A 677 8.14 -6.77 14.96
N VAL A 678 7.94 -6.77 16.28
CA VAL A 678 6.64 -6.82 16.95
C VAL A 678 6.52 -5.64 17.91
N THR A 679 5.40 -4.93 17.87
CA THR A 679 5.12 -3.79 18.76
C THR A 679 4.55 -4.28 20.10
N PRO A 680 4.51 -3.43 21.15
CA PRO A 680 3.90 -3.80 22.44
C PRO A 680 2.42 -4.22 22.34
N TYR A 681 1.70 -3.77 21.31
CA TYR A 681 0.31 -4.15 21.05
C TYR A 681 0.16 -5.40 20.18
N GLY A 682 1.26 -6.02 19.77
CA GLY A 682 1.27 -7.26 18.97
C GLY A 682 1.37 -7.05 17.47
N ARG A 683 1.16 -5.83 16.94
CA ARG A 683 1.34 -5.54 15.50
C ARG A 683 2.75 -5.95 15.07
N SER A 684 2.87 -6.61 13.92
CA SER A 684 4.16 -7.02 13.40
C SER A 684 4.44 -6.48 12.00
N ARG A 685 5.72 -6.46 11.63
CA ARG A 685 6.18 -6.15 10.27
C ARG A 685 7.34 -7.07 9.91
N ILE A 686 7.26 -7.67 8.72
CA ILE A 686 8.30 -8.56 8.17
C ILE A 686 9.07 -7.82 7.08
N PHE A 687 10.39 -7.78 7.19
CA PHE A 687 11.32 -7.15 6.26
C PHE A 687 11.79 -8.17 5.22
N THR A 688 11.04 -8.29 4.12
CA THR A 688 11.33 -9.26 3.04
C THR A 688 12.41 -8.79 2.06
N GLY A 689 12.65 -7.49 1.98
CA GLY A 689 13.61 -6.86 1.08
C GLY A 689 15.09 -7.06 1.47
N ARG A 690 15.98 -6.40 0.71
CA ARG A 690 17.41 -6.32 1.05
C ARG A 690 17.56 -5.55 2.37
N LEU A 691 18.47 -5.98 3.23
CA LEU A 691 18.85 -5.19 4.40
C LEU A 691 19.92 -4.18 3.99
N ASP A 692 19.57 -2.91 4.09
CA ASP A 692 20.41 -1.76 3.85
C ASP A 692 20.05 -0.65 4.85
N ASP A 693 20.80 0.46 4.82
CA ASP A 693 20.60 1.56 5.76
C ASP A 693 19.20 2.18 5.69
N GLU A 694 18.54 2.17 4.52
CA GLU A 694 17.17 2.66 4.41
C GLU A 694 16.19 1.74 5.11
N THR A 695 16.36 0.43 4.93
CA THR A 695 15.58 -0.61 5.60
C THR A 695 15.72 -0.51 7.12
N PHE A 696 16.95 -0.35 7.63
CA PHE A 696 17.18 -0.22 9.08
C PHE A 696 16.61 1.09 9.65
N ARG A 697 16.72 2.21 8.93
CA ARG A 697 16.05 3.46 9.35
C ARG A 697 14.53 3.29 9.44
N SER A 698 13.93 2.58 8.49
CA SER A 698 12.51 2.23 8.54
C SER A 698 12.19 1.32 9.75
N ALA A 699 13.08 0.36 10.06
CA ALA A 699 12.93 -0.53 11.20
C ALA A 699 12.98 0.21 12.55
N TYR A 700 13.88 1.18 12.72
CA TYR A 700 13.95 1.99 13.95
C TYR A 700 12.67 2.78 14.22
N ALA A 701 12.02 3.24 13.16
CA ALA A 701 10.78 4.00 13.26
C ALA A 701 9.56 3.11 13.53
N GLN A 702 9.60 1.82 13.17
CA GLN A 702 8.43 0.94 13.20
C GLN A 702 7.79 0.87 14.60
N ILE A 703 8.53 0.39 15.60
CA ILE A 703 8.00 0.15 16.95
C ILE A 703 7.49 1.45 17.60
N PRO A 704 8.27 2.55 17.69
CA PRO A 704 7.81 3.76 18.36
C PRO A 704 6.59 4.39 17.67
N GLN A 705 6.59 4.49 16.34
CA GLN A 705 5.47 5.11 15.60
C GLN A 705 4.19 4.28 15.74
N SER A 706 4.29 2.97 15.54
CA SER A 706 3.12 2.10 15.66
C SER A 706 2.55 2.08 17.07
N THR A 707 3.39 2.12 18.11
CA THR A 707 2.93 2.15 19.49
C THR A 707 2.11 3.41 19.77
N VAL A 708 2.56 4.58 19.31
CA VAL A 708 1.80 5.84 19.45
C VAL A 708 0.45 5.75 18.72
N VAL A 709 0.46 5.22 17.50
CA VAL A 709 -0.76 5.08 16.69
C VAL A 709 -1.77 4.14 17.32
N ASP A 710 -1.33 2.96 17.74
CA ASP A 710 -2.23 1.99 18.34
C ASP A 710 -2.77 2.54 19.67
N THR A 711 -1.97 3.31 20.43
CA THR A 711 -2.45 4.02 21.63
C THR A 711 -3.62 4.98 21.33
N ILE A 712 -3.45 5.90 20.37
CA ILE A 712 -4.48 6.89 20.05
C ILE A 712 -5.72 6.26 19.44
N ASN A 713 -5.57 5.28 18.56
CA ASN A 713 -6.69 4.62 17.90
C ASN A 713 -7.51 3.75 18.86
N ILE A 714 -6.87 3.00 19.78
CA ILE A 714 -7.59 2.20 20.79
C ILE A 714 -8.34 3.14 21.76
N GLY A 715 -7.76 4.29 22.11
CA GLY A 715 -8.47 5.31 22.88
C GLY A 715 -9.63 5.95 22.12
N THR A 716 -9.44 6.24 20.82
CA THR A 716 -10.49 6.75 19.93
C THR A 716 -11.66 5.78 19.82
N LEU A 717 -11.40 4.49 19.64
CA LEU A 717 -12.42 3.44 19.62
C LEU A 717 -13.23 3.43 20.92
N ALA A 718 -12.56 3.51 22.07
CA ALA A 718 -13.25 3.53 23.36
C ALA A 718 -14.13 4.78 23.52
N LEU A 719 -13.63 5.95 23.13
CA LEU A 719 -14.44 7.18 23.11
C LEU A 719 -15.64 7.04 22.17
N TRP A 720 -15.45 6.45 20.99
CA TRP A 720 -16.52 6.22 20.03
C TRP A 720 -17.63 5.32 20.57
N LEU A 721 -17.28 4.30 21.36
CA LEU A 721 -18.25 3.36 21.95
C LEU A 721 -19.12 4.00 23.04
N ILE A 722 -18.62 5.03 23.73
CA ILE A 722 -19.32 5.65 24.87
C ILE A 722 -19.91 7.03 24.56
N LYS A 723 -19.55 7.63 23.42
CA LYS A 723 -19.96 8.99 23.11
C LYS A 723 -21.50 9.07 22.97
N PRO A 724 -22.13 10.15 23.47
CA PRO A 724 -23.51 10.46 23.12
C PRO A 724 -23.69 10.65 21.60
N PRO A 725 -24.91 10.47 21.06
CA PRO A 725 -25.18 10.59 19.63
C PRO A 725 -24.83 11.95 19.00
N ASP A 726 -24.86 13.02 19.79
CA ASP A 726 -24.55 14.38 19.36
C ASP A 726 -23.06 14.77 19.51
N ILE A 727 -22.21 13.84 19.96
CA ILE A 727 -20.76 13.97 19.91
C ILE A 727 -20.24 13.20 18.70
N HIS A 728 -19.36 13.84 17.94
CA HIS A 728 -18.84 13.30 16.68
C HIS A 728 -17.31 13.32 16.67
N ILE A 729 -16.72 12.16 16.42
CA ILE A 729 -15.29 12.07 16.15
C ILE A 729 -15.11 12.35 14.65
N CYS A 730 -14.49 13.47 14.33
CA CYS A 730 -14.52 14.05 12.98
C CYS A 730 -13.36 13.56 12.11
N THR A 731 -12.14 13.55 12.66
CA THR A 731 -10.94 13.07 11.97
C THR A 731 -9.81 12.84 12.99
N GLN A 732 -8.77 12.14 12.57
CA GLN A 732 -7.51 12.03 13.31
C GLN A 732 -6.39 12.64 12.46
N THR A 733 -5.59 13.52 13.04
CA THR A 733 -4.40 14.07 12.39
C THR A 733 -3.17 13.92 13.28
N HIS A 734 -2.13 13.28 12.74
CA HIS A 734 -0.94 12.92 13.52
C HIS A 734 -1.29 12.20 14.83
N ASP A 735 -1.01 12.83 15.97
CA ASP A 735 -1.23 12.31 17.31
C ASP A 735 -2.42 13.01 18.01
N SER A 736 -3.30 13.66 17.22
CA SER A 736 -4.52 14.34 17.68
C SER A 736 -5.81 13.80 17.05
N ILE A 737 -6.92 13.99 17.76
CA ILE A 737 -8.27 13.66 17.31
C ILE A 737 -9.09 14.96 17.28
N LEU A 738 -9.83 15.22 16.21
CA LEU A 738 -10.78 16.34 16.16
C LEU A 738 -12.17 15.84 16.52
N ILE A 739 -12.81 16.47 17.52
CA ILE A 739 -14.13 16.09 18.02
C ILE A 739 -15.06 17.30 17.95
N SER A 740 -16.25 17.13 17.37
CA SER A 740 -17.34 18.11 17.38
C SER A 740 -18.35 17.73 18.47
N LEU A 741 -18.71 18.68 19.33
CA LEU A 741 -19.67 18.48 20.42
C LEU A 741 -20.33 19.80 20.84
N PRO A 742 -21.52 19.76 21.45
CA PRO A 742 -22.13 20.93 22.07
C PRO A 742 -21.20 21.59 23.10
N GLU A 743 -21.20 22.92 23.15
CA GLU A 743 -20.29 23.68 24.02
C GLU A 743 -20.51 23.37 25.51
N ASP A 744 -21.77 23.20 25.92
CA ASP A 744 -22.16 22.83 27.29
C ASP A 744 -21.69 21.42 27.70
N LYS A 745 -21.36 20.56 26.72
CA LYS A 745 -20.84 19.20 26.97
C LYS A 745 -19.32 19.11 27.04
N VAL A 746 -18.58 20.18 26.76
CA VAL A 746 -17.10 20.17 26.75
C VAL A 746 -16.54 19.74 28.09
N GLU A 747 -16.97 20.38 29.18
CA GLU A 747 -16.42 20.11 30.51
C GLU A 747 -16.89 18.74 31.05
N TRP A 748 -18.07 18.27 30.64
CA TRP A 748 -18.52 16.92 30.93
C TRP A 748 -17.70 15.85 30.18
N PHE A 749 -17.35 16.08 28.92
CA PHE A 749 -16.67 15.08 28.10
C PHE A 749 -15.15 15.02 28.33
N ARG A 750 -14.54 16.14 28.74
CA ARG A 750 -13.08 16.27 28.98
C ARG A 750 -12.51 15.17 29.92
N PRO A 751 -13.13 14.80 31.05
CA PRO A 751 -12.66 13.70 31.90
C PRO A 751 -12.68 12.33 31.21
N TYR A 752 -13.66 12.06 30.34
CA TYR A 752 -13.71 10.80 29.58
C TYR A 752 -12.57 10.73 28.57
N VAL A 753 -12.32 11.84 27.86
CA VAL A 753 -11.16 11.97 26.95
C VAL A 753 -9.86 11.65 27.69
N LYS A 754 -9.62 12.31 28.84
CA LYS A 754 -8.47 12.03 29.71
C LYS A 754 -8.41 10.57 30.14
N THR A 755 -9.52 10.01 30.62
CA THR A 755 -9.57 8.63 31.11
C THR A 755 -9.25 7.62 30.02
N HIS A 756 -9.84 7.77 28.83
CA HIS A 756 -9.75 6.79 27.74
C HIS A 756 -8.57 6.98 26.80
N LEU A 757 -7.89 8.13 26.81
CA LEU A 757 -6.65 8.33 26.04
C LEU A 757 -5.37 8.33 26.91
N GLU A 758 -5.47 8.59 28.22
CA GLU A 758 -4.32 8.68 29.13
C GLU A 758 -4.38 7.61 30.24
N THR A 759 -5.41 7.63 31.10
CA THR A 759 -5.44 6.78 32.32
C THR A 759 -5.57 5.29 32.04
N LEU A 760 -6.48 4.90 31.15
CA LEU A 760 -6.75 3.51 30.78
C LEU A 760 -5.91 3.05 29.58
N ARG A 761 -5.00 3.90 29.07
CA ARG A 761 -4.16 3.63 27.89
C ARG A 761 -2.69 3.69 28.24
N ARG A 762 -2.35 2.96 29.30
CA ARG A 762 -0.96 2.71 29.66
C ARG A 762 -0.41 1.61 28.76
N VAL A 763 0.84 1.74 28.35
CA VAL A 763 1.53 0.75 27.51
C VAL A 763 2.58 0.06 28.38
N TRP A 764 2.57 -1.27 28.41
CA TRP A 764 3.59 -2.05 29.12
C TRP A 764 4.81 -2.21 28.22
N ILE A 765 5.96 -1.67 28.63
CA ILE A 765 7.20 -1.68 27.85
C ILE A 765 8.37 -1.93 28.80
N ASN A 766 9.15 -2.99 28.55
CA ASN A 766 10.37 -3.32 29.31
C ASN A 766 10.18 -3.34 30.84
N GLY A 767 9.08 -3.95 31.31
CA GLY A 767 8.82 -4.10 32.74
C GLY A 767 8.25 -2.86 33.44
N ASP A 768 7.83 -1.85 32.66
CA ASP A 768 7.37 -0.57 33.17
C ASP A 768 6.15 -0.07 32.37
N TRP A 769 5.26 0.67 33.05
CA TRP A 769 4.05 1.22 32.44
C TRP A 769 4.31 2.64 31.96
N LEU A 770 4.23 2.85 30.65
CA LEU A 770 4.21 4.17 30.04
C LEU A 770 2.79 4.75 30.07
N THR A 771 2.63 5.94 30.66
CA THR A 771 1.45 6.79 30.48
C THR A 771 1.81 7.96 29.56
N ILE A 772 1.03 8.17 28.50
CA ILE A 772 1.19 9.32 27.59
C ILE A 772 0.12 10.36 27.96
N PRO A 773 0.51 11.55 28.45
CA PRO A 773 -0.45 12.60 28.79
C PRO A 773 -1.21 13.08 27.57
N VAL A 774 -2.45 13.53 27.79
CA VAL A 774 -3.30 14.13 26.77
C VAL A 774 -3.48 15.61 27.06
N ASP A 775 -3.07 16.44 26.10
CA ASP A 775 -3.34 17.87 26.09
C ASP A 775 -4.65 18.13 25.35
N ILE A 776 -5.59 18.82 25.99
CA ILE A 776 -6.88 19.17 25.40
C ILE A 776 -6.91 20.68 25.23
N LYS A 777 -6.84 21.13 23.98
CA LYS A 777 -6.90 22.56 23.65
C LYS A 777 -8.25 23.17 24.06
N LYS A 778 -8.29 24.50 24.14
CA LYS A 778 -9.55 25.24 24.33
C LYS A 778 -10.53 24.92 23.20
N PRO A 779 -11.86 24.97 23.46
CA PRO A 779 -12.88 24.87 22.43
C PRO A 779 -12.64 25.88 21.30
N LYS A 780 -12.97 25.50 20.08
CA LYS A 780 -12.76 26.31 18.87
C LYS A 780 -14.02 26.36 18.04
N LEU A 781 -14.31 27.50 17.42
CA LEU A 781 -15.43 27.65 16.48
C LEU A 781 -15.08 27.16 15.06
N ASN A 782 -13.81 26.85 14.81
CA ASN A 782 -13.29 26.26 13.59
C ASN A 782 -12.04 25.42 13.92
N TRP A 783 -11.52 24.64 12.97
CA TRP A 783 -10.40 23.74 13.27
C TRP A 783 -9.08 24.48 13.58
N TYR A 784 -8.93 25.74 13.16
CA TYR A 784 -7.72 26.52 13.43
C TYR A 784 -7.62 26.95 14.91
N GLY A 785 -8.59 27.70 15.44
CA GLY A 785 -8.58 28.13 16.85
C GLY A 785 -9.08 29.54 17.16
N HIS A 786 -9.89 30.13 16.29
CA HIS A 786 -10.56 31.40 16.54
C HIS A 786 -12.04 31.21 16.81
#